data_AF-A0AAD4JA23-F1
#
_entry.id   AF-A0AAD4JA23-F1
#
_cell.length_a   1.000
_cell.length_b   1.000
_cell.length_c   1.000
_cell.angle_alpha   90.00
_cell.angle_beta   90.00
_cell.angle_gamma   90.00
#
_symmetry.space_group_name_H-M   'P 1'
#
loop_
_entity.id
_entity.type
_entity.pdbx_description
1 polymer ?
#
loop_
_entity_poly.entity_id
_entity_poly.type
_entity_poly.pdbx_seq_one_letter_code
_entity_poly.pdbx_strand_id
1 'polypeptide(L)'
;MEIRKILKALSEAKNLKFGKIIHAHLVITNQISRNRVIEKNSLIHLYSKCGDLSSARILFDKMRKRNVVSWGSMMSGYLQHGYTQEVVELCKHMVKVEKLSPNKYVLPMVLSSCSNCGFLDEGQQCHGYALKSGLIFHQYVKNALVYLYTMCSHLNCAMWILDSSPRSDICTYNSVLNGLLAQGDLTEAWCVLRMLIEEEECDRWDGVTCVNVFGVCGHLKDLILGRQVHGRLLKIGLDRDLFVGSATIDMYGKCGEVSSMRKVFDGLKAKNEVTWTATLTAYSQNECFEEALKLFLEMGRENVVPNEYTFAVLLNSCAGVSALGYGNSLHARVEKIGLKSDIVVGNALIYMSSKCGLIEDAHILFRSMLYRDVISWNLMITCYSYHGLGMEALDVFQQMLIERKQPSYVTFVGVLSACGLLGRVDEGFYYLNHMMRECGIEPGLEHYTCIVGLLGRARRLDEAENFIRSNPIRWDVIAWRTLLNACLVHQNYGLGKKVADILLQISPNDSGTCILMSNMHAKAKRWDKVSEVRKLMRERNIKKEPGLSWTEIRNDTHVFVADDNKHVESVQIREKVKKLLAEIRTLGYVPYIVTELHDVEEEQKEDWLSYHSEKLAIAYALMKTPPDAPIRVMKNLRMCDDCHSATKYISKLTNRTIIVRDVNRFHHFRDGFCSCTDYW
;
A
#
# COMPACT_ATOMS: atom_id res chain seq x y z
N MET A 1 -46.36 -34.35 -25.75
CA MET A 1 -45.12 -33.54 -25.73
C MET A 1 -44.96 -32.96 -24.33
N GLU A 2 -43.92 -33.35 -23.60
CA GLU A 2 -43.83 -33.15 -22.13
C GLU A 2 -43.91 -31.67 -21.73
N ILE A 3 -44.95 -31.30 -20.98
CA ILE A 3 -45.17 -29.97 -20.37
C ILE A 3 -43.92 -29.43 -19.68
N ARG A 4 -43.07 -30.30 -19.14
CA ARG A 4 -41.78 -29.94 -18.52
C ARG A 4 -40.82 -29.24 -19.47
N LYS A 5 -40.74 -29.69 -20.74
CA LYS A 5 -39.88 -29.05 -21.75
C LYS A 5 -40.38 -27.65 -22.06
N ILE A 6 -41.70 -27.46 -22.10
CA ILE A 6 -42.32 -26.15 -22.30
C ILE A 6 -42.05 -25.23 -21.11
N LEU A 7 -42.26 -25.70 -19.88
CA LEU A 7 -41.98 -24.91 -18.66
C LEU A 7 -40.49 -24.54 -18.55
N LYS A 8 -39.58 -25.45 -18.93
CA LYS A 8 -38.13 -25.19 -18.96
C LYS A 8 -37.77 -24.12 -20.00
N ALA A 9 -38.29 -24.23 -21.23
CA ALA A 9 -38.05 -23.24 -22.29
C ALA A 9 -38.58 -21.85 -21.90
N LEU A 10 -39.73 -21.78 -21.22
CA LEU A 10 -40.30 -20.53 -20.72
C LEU A 10 -39.49 -19.91 -19.58
N SER A 11 -38.88 -20.75 -18.75
CA SER A 11 -37.97 -20.34 -17.68
C SER A 11 -36.69 -19.74 -18.25
N GLU A 12 -36.12 -20.36 -19.28
CA GLU A 12 -34.94 -19.85 -19.98
C GLU A 12 -35.23 -18.53 -20.72
N ALA A 13 -36.42 -18.41 -21.31
CA ALA A 13 -36.90 -17.19 -21.95
C ALA A 13 -37.42 -16.10 -20.98
N LYS A 14 -37.41 -16.36 -19.66
CA LYS A 14 -37.98 -15.49 -18.61
C LYS A 14 -39.41 -14.99 -18.91
N ASN A 15 -40.23 -15.81 -19.59
CA ASN A 15 -41.57 -15.41 -20.04
C ASN A 15 -42.64 -15.71 -18.99
N LEU A 16 -42.77 -14.82 -18.00
CA LEU A 16 -43.71 -14.96 -16.89
C LEU A 16 -45.18 -14.99 -17.33
N LYS A 17 -45.54 -14.20 -18.35
CA LYS A 17 -46.93 -14.08 -18.82
C LYS A 17 -47.43 -15.42 -19.37
N PHE A 18 -46.67 -16.02 -20.28
CA PHE A 18 -47.04 -17.33 -20.84
C PHE A 18 -46.91 -18.45 -19.81
N GLY A 19 -45.94 -18.33 -18.87
CA GLY A 19 -45.83 -19.20 -17.70
C GLY A 19 -47.09 -19.25 -16.83
N LYS A 20 -47.70 -18.08 -16.54
CA LYS A 20 -48.96 -17.99 -15.77
C LYS A 20 -50.14 -18.60 -16.54
N ILE A 21 -50.20 -18.44 -17.86
CA ILE A 21 -51.25 -19.04 -18.71
C ILE A 21 -51.15 -20.58 -18.65
N ILE A 22 -49.95 -21.14 -18.78
CA ILE A 22 -49.76 -22.59 -18.66
C ILE A 22 -50.09 -23.06 -17.26
N HIS A 23 -49.67 -22.34 -16.21
CA HIS A 23 -50.05 -22.69 -14.84
C HIS A 23 -51.58 -22.73 -14.65
N ALA A 24 -52.31 -21.73 -15.15
CA ALA A 24 -53.77 -21.72 -15.10
C ALA A 24 -54.38 -22.89 -15.87
N HIS A 25 -53.89 -23.18 -17.08
CA HIS A 25 -54.34 -24.33 -17.87
C HIS A 25 -54.09 -25.66 -17.14
N LEU A 26 -52.95 -25.81 -16.47
CA LEU A 26 -52.61 -26.98 -15.69
C LEU A 26 -53.48 -27.15 -14.42
N VAL A 27 -53.95 -26.05 -13.84
CA VAL A 27 -54.93 -26.05 -12.74
C VAL A 27 -56.30 -26.50 -13.26
N ILE A 28 -56.78 -25.90 -14.37
CA ILE A 28 -58.09 -26.20 -14.97
C ILE A 28 -58.17 -27.65 -15.45
N THR A 29 -57.12 -28.17 -16.07
CA THR A 29 -57.05 -29.56 -16.57
C THR A 29 -56.76 -30.60 -15.48
N ASN A 30 -56.71 -30.18 -14.20
CA ASN A 30 -56.38 -31.01 -13.04
C ASN A 30 -55.03 -31.76 -13.18
N GLN A 31 -54.12 -31.25 -14.00
CA GLN A 31 -52.80 -31.83 -14.22
C GLN A 31 -51.79 -31.46 -13.12
N ILE A 32 -52.18 -30.63 -12.15
CA ILE A 32 -51.46 -30.33 -10.90
C ILE A 32 -52.20 -30.95 -9.68
N SER A 33 -52.89 -32.07 -9.88
CA SER A 33 -53.59 -32.79 -8.81
C SER A 33 -52.66 -33.20 -7.64
N ARG A 34 -53.27 -33.63 -6.53
CA ARG A 34 -52.64 -33.82 -5.19
C ARG A 34 -51.29 -34.59 -5.19
N ASN A 35 -50.99 -35.42 -6.19
CA ASN A 35 -49.81 -36.30 -6.21
C ASN A 35 -48.70 -35.92 -7.22
N ARG A 36 -48.85 -34.82 -7.98
CA ARG A 36 -47.90 -34.43 -9.04
C ARG A 36 -46.84 -33.43 -8.56
N VAL A 37 -45.87 -33.95 -7.81
CA VAL A 37 -44.77 -33.16 -7.19
C VAL A 37 -43.82 -32.57 -8.24
N ILE A 38 -43.61 -33.26 -9.38
CA ILE A 38 -42.59 -32.87 -10.35
C ILE A 38 -43.03 -31.65 -11.16
N GLU A 39 -44.29 -31.59 -11.58
CA GLU A 39 -44.88 -30.47 -12.31
C GLU A 39 -44.91 -29.20 -11.45
N LYS A 40 -45.18 -29.35 -10.14
CA LYS A 40 -45.08 -28.25 -9.17
C LYS A 40 -43.64 -27.75 -9.02
N ASN A 41 -42.65 -28.64 -8.98
CA ASN A 41 -41.23 -28.25 -8.92
C ASN A 41 -40.82 -27.46 -10.19
N SER A 42 -41.26 -27.88 -11.38
CA SER A 42 -41.00 -27.14 -12.63
C SER A 42 -41.64 -25.75 -12.64
N LEU A 43 -42.83 -25.60 -12.07
CA LEU A 43 -43.48 -24.29 -11.91
C LEU A 43 -42.79 -23.41 -10.87
N ILE A 44 -42.36 -23.96 -9.73
CA ILE A 44 -41.56 -23.24 -8.73
C ILE A 44 -40.26 -22.72 -9.37
N HIS A 45 -39.57 -23.55 -10.15
CA HIS A 45 -38.37 -23.15 -10.87
C HIS A 45 -38.64 -22.02 -11.87
N LEU A 46 -39.70 -22.14 -12.67
CA LEU A 46 -40.13 -21.11 -13.63
C LEU A 46 -40.41 -19.77 -12.93
N TYR A 47 -41.23 -19.77 -11.88
CA TYR A 47 -41.56 -18.55 -11.14
C TYR A 47 -40.33 -17.92 -10.50
N SER A 48 -39.47 -18.74 -9.92
CA SER A 48 -38.20 -18.30 -9.33
C SER A 48 -37.29 -17.65 -10.37
N LYS A 49 -37.10 -18.26 -11.54
CA LYS A 49 -36.26 -17.71 -12.63
C LYS A 49 -36.82 -16.41 -13.24
N CYS A 50 -38.13 -16.24 -13.20
CA CYS A 50 -38.81 -15.02 -13.65
C CYS A 50 -38.90 -13.92 -12.56
N GLY A 51 -38.38 -14.16 -11.35
CA GLY A 51 -38.40 -13.19 -10.25
C GLY A 51 -39.70 -13.09 -9.46
N ASP A 52 -40.71 -13.93 -9.74
CA ASP A 52 -41.98 -13.98 -8.99
C ASP A 52 -41.89 -14.98 -7.83
N LEU A 53 -41.05 -14.65 -6.84
CA LEU A 53 -40.80 -15.51 -5.68
C LEU A 53 -42.06 -15.71 -4.82
N SER A 54 -42.97 -14.75 -4.80
CA SER A 54 -44.24 -14.84 -4.07
C SER A 54 -45.10 -15.99 -4.60
N SER A 55 -45.26 -16.08 -5.92
CA SER A 55 -46.01 -17.17 -6.55
C SER A 55 -45.31 -18.52 -6.38
N ALA A 56 -43.97 -18.54 -6.47
CA ALA A 56 -43.18 -19.74 -6.19
C ALA A 56 -43.38 -20.23 -4.75
N ARG A 57 -43.35 -19.32 -3.78
CA ARG A 57 -43.53 -19.63 -2.35
C ARG A 57 -44.93 -20.15 -2.04
N ILE A 58 -45.97 -19.49 -2.57
CA ILE A 58 -47.36 -19.94 -2.40
C ILE A 58 -47.54 -21.35 -2.96
N LEU A 59 -46.95 -21.63 -4.13
CA LEU A 59 -47.04 -22.96 -4.74
C LEU A 59 -46.31 -24.01 -3.89
N PHE A 60 -45.13 -23.67 -3.36
CA PHE A 60 -44.34 -24.51 -2.47
C PHE A 60 -45.04 -24.82 -1.13
N ASP A 61 -45.67 -23.81 -0.52
CA ASP A 61 -46.39 -23.98 0.75
C ASP A 61 -47.65 -24.83 0.58
N LYS A 62 -48.33 -24.77 -0.58
CA LYS A 62 -49.49 -25.62 -0.92
C LYS A 62 -49.14 -27.09 -1.23
N MET A 63 -47.87 -27.48 -1.21
CA MET A 63 -47.46 -28.88 -1.42
C MET A 63 -47.63 -29.70 -0.15
N ARG A 64 -48.48 -30.76 -0.18
CA ARG A 64 -48.66 -31.69 0.94
C ARG A 64 -47.44 -32.62 1.17
N LYS A 65 -46.74 -32.98 0.09
CA LYS A 65 -45.51 -33.78 0.14
C LYS A 65 -44.43 -33.06 -0.66
N ARG A 66 -43.36 -32.64 0.03
CA ARG A 66 -42.19 -31.99 -0.56
C ARG A 66 -41.06 -33.00 -0.61
N ASN A 67 -40.27 -32.99 -1.67
CA ASN A 67 -39.04 -33.79 -1.75
C ASN A 67 -37.83 -32.85 -1.83
N VAL A 68 -36.62 -33.41 -1.77
CA VAL A 68 -35.37 -32.64 -1.80
C VAL A 68 -35.30 -31.71 -3.03
N VAL A 69 -35.89 -32.09 -4.17
CA VAL A 69 -35.94 -31.26 -5.38
C VAL A 69 -36.89 -30.07 -5.22
N SER A 70 -38.03 -30.23 -4.53
CA SER A 70 -38.93 -29.12 -4.19
C SER A 70 -38.21 -28.06 -3.34
N TRP A 71 -37.51 -28.51 -2.29
CA TRP A 71 -36.71 -27.65 -1.41
C TRP A 71 -35.58 -26.97 -2.17
N GLY A 72 -34.82 -27.73 -2.97
CA GLY A 72 -33.73 -27.19 -3.79
C GLY A 72 -34.19 -26.17 -4.83
N SER A 73 -35.38 -26.35 -5.43
CA SER A 73 -35.93 -25.37 -6.39
C SER A 73 -36.25 -24.05 -5.71
N MET A 74 -36.82 -24.10 -4.49
CA MET A 74 -37.13 -22.90 -3.71
C MET A 74 -35.85 -22.20 -3.22
N MET A 75 -34.89 -22.96 -2.69
CA MET A 75 -33.60 -22.44 -2.23
C MET A 75 -32.83 -21.77 -3.37
N SER A 76 -32.78 -22.40 -4.55
CA SER A 76 -32.13 -21.82 -5.72
C SER A 76 -32.77 -20.50 -6.13
N GLY A 77 -34.10 -20.38 -6.01
CA GLY A 77 -34.84 -19.15 -6.26
C GLY A 77 -34.46 -18.02 -5.31
N TYR A 78 -34.43 -18.30 -4.00
CA TYR A 78 -34.02 -17.33 -2.99
C TYR A 78 -32.55 -16.92 -3.14
N LEU A 79 -31.64 -17.87 -3.35
CA LEU A 79 -30.22 -17.62 -3.55
C LEU A 79 -29.95 -16.68 -4.73
N GLN A 80 -30.64 -16.90 -5.86
CA GLN A 80 -30.49 -16.06 -7.07
C GLN A 80 -30.95 -14.60 -6.89
N HIS A 81 -31.78 -14.33 -5.87
CA HIS A 81 -32.31 -13.00 -5.58
C HIS A 81 -31.70 -12.40 -4.30
N GLY A 82 -30.63 -13.00 -3.76
CA GLY A 82 -29.90 -12.48 -2.60
C GLY A 82 -30.52 -12.77 -1.23
N TYR A 83 -31.59 -13.58 -1.15
CA TYR A 83 -32.23 -14.00 0.10
C TYR A 83 -31.49 -15.20 0.71
N THR A 84 -30.22 -15.01 1.07
CA THR A 84 -29.30 -16.08 1.51
C THR A 84 -29.65 -16.62 2.89
N GLN A 85 -30.15 -15.78 3.81
CA GLN A 85 -30.56 -16.23 5.14
C GLN A 85 -31.75 -17.20 5.07
N GLU A 86 -32.72 -16.93 4.20
CA GLU A 86 -33.89 -17.76 3.98
C GLU A 86 -33.54 -19.15 3.45
N VAL A 87 -32.47 -19.27 2.67
CA VAL A 87 -31.96 -20.56 2.18
C VAL A 87 -31.50 -21.45 3.34
N VAL A 88 -30.77 -20.88 4.31
CA VAL A 88 -30.29 -21.61 5.49
C VAL A 88 -31.48 -22.04 6.36
N GLU A 89 -32.47 -21.16 6.56
CA GLU A 89 -33.69 -21.49 7.32
C GLU A 89 -34.56 -22.55 6.64
N LEU A 90 -34.71 -22.50 5.31
CA LEU A 90 -35.37 -23.57 4.55
C LEU A 90 -34.66 -24.91 4.72
N CYS A 91 -33.33 -24.92 4.82
CA CYS A 91 -32.56 -26.15 5.03
C CYS A 91 -32.80 -26.70 6.43
N LYS A 92 -32.76 -25.84 7.45
CA LYS A 92 -33.09 -26.21 8.84
C LYS A 92 -34.50 -26.81 8.91
N HIS A 93 -35.48 -26.23 8.22
CA HIS A 93 -36.84 -26.78 8.16
C HIS A 93 -36.91 -28.13 7.43
N MET A 94 -36.24 -28.27 6.28
CA MET A 94 -36.17 -29.54 5.53
C MET A 94 -35.60 -30.68 6.39
N VAL A 95 -34.54 -30.41 7.15
CA VAL A 95 -33.85 -31.41 7.98
C VAL A 95 -34.63 -31.71 9.26
N LYS A 96 -35.07 -30.68 10.00
CA LYS A 96 -35.70 -30.86 11.33
C LYS A 96 -37.15 -31.31 11.24
N VAL A 97 -37.93 -30.73 10.32
CA VAL A 97 -39.39 -30.94 10.26
C VAL A 97 -39.76 -32.06 9.31
N GLU A 98 -39.23 -32.04 8.08
CA GLU A 98 -39.56 -33.03 7.05
C GLU A 98 -38.67 -34.30 7.14
N LYS A 99 -37.64 -34.29 7.99
CA LYS A 99 -36.66 -35.38 8.15
C LYS A 99 -36.00 -35.82 6.83
N LEU A 100 -35.78 -34.87 5.92
CA LEU A 100 -35.12 -35.10 4.64
C LEU A 100 -33.64 -34.72 4.72
N SER A 101 -32.79 -35.51 4.08
CA SER A 101 -31.34 -35.32 4.04
C SER A 101 -30.91 -34.47 2.83
N PRO A 102 -30.07 -33.43 3.00
CA PRO A 102 -29.50 -32.68 1.89
C PRO A 102 -28.70 -33.59 0.97
N ASN A 103 -28.84 -33.40 -0.35
CA ASN A 103 -28.08 -34.14 -1.36
C ASN A 103 -26.95 -33.27 -1.95
N LYS A 104 -26.20 -33.83 -2.91
CA LYS A 104 -25.09 -33.17 -3.62
C LYS A 104 -25.44 -31.86 -4.35
N TYR A 105 -26.72 -31.53 -4.52
CA TYR A 105 -27.16 -30.29 -5.17
C TYR A 105 -27.68 -29.25 -4.17
N VAL A 106 -28.32 -29.68 -3.09
CA VAL A 106 -28.82 -28.78 -2.05
C VAL A 106 -27.71 -28.29 -1.15
N LEU A 107 -26.78 -29.17 -0.76
CA LEU A 107 -25.72 -28.85 0.19
C LEU A 107 -24.81 -27.69 -0.27
N PRO A 108 -24.35 -27.62 -1.55
CA PRO A 108 -23.59 -26.47 -2.05
C PRO A 108 -24.34 -25.15 -1.94
N MET A 109 -25.66 -25.11 -2.23
CA MET A 109 -26.45 -23.87 -2.14
C MET A 109 -26.53 -23.34 -0.71
N VAL A 110 -26.63 -24.24 0.27
CA VAL A 110 -26.64 -23.89 1.69
C VAL A 110 -25.26 -23.39 2.11
N LEU A 111 -24.18 -24.06 1.70
CA LEU A 111 -22.81 -23.63 1.97
C LEU A 111 -22.49 -22.26 1.37
N SER A 112 -22.88 -21.99 0.13
CA SER A 112 -22.76 -20.66 -0.49
C SER A 112 -23.61 -19.59 0.21
N SER A 113 -24.73 -19.98 0.82
CA SER A 113 -25.53 -19.03 1.62
C SER A 113 -24.85 -18.75 2.96
N CYS A 114 -24.27 -19.77 3.60
CA CYS A 114 -23.47 -19.60 4.81
C CYS A 114 -22.24 -18.72 4.56
N SER A 115 -21.56 -18.86 3.42
CA SER A 115 -20.41 -18.01 3.07
C SER A 115 -20.82 -16.55 2.92
N ASN A 116 -21.95 -16.29 2.26
CA ASN A 116 -22.44 -14.93 2.03
C ASN A 116 -22.93 -14.26 3.32
N CYS A 117 -23.41 -15.04 4.29
CA CYS A 117 -23.87 -14.53 5.59
C CYS A 117 -22.81 -14.56 6.70
N GLY A 118 -21.63 -15.15 6.44
CA GLY A 118 -20.62 -15.38 7.48
C GLY A 118 -21.03 -16.40 8.55
N PHE A 119 -21.98 -17.30 8.26
CA PHE A 119 -22.49 -18.30 9.20
C PHE A 119 -21.57 -19.52 9.28
N LEU A 120 -20.43 -19.35 9.96
CA LEU A 120 -19.41 -20.37 10.07
C LEU A 120 -19.90 -21.63 10.80
N ASP A 121 -20.65 -21.49 11.89
CA ASP A 121 -21.11 -22.62 12.71
C ASP A 121 -22.05 -23.54 11.92
N GLU A 122 -23.03 -22.97 11.21
CA GLU A 122 -23.88 -23.73 10.30
C GLU A 122 -23.09 -24.35 9.15
N GLY A 123 -22.08 -23.63 8.65
CA GLY A 123 -21.15 -24.12 7.64
C GLY A 123 -20.37 -25.37 8.10
N GLN A 124 -19.83 -25.34 9.32
CA GLN A 124 -19.11 -26.46 9.94
C GLN A 124 -20.03 -27.66 10.20
N GLN A 125 -21.29 -27.43 10.59
CA GLN A 125 -22.29 -28.49 10.69
C GLN A 125 -22.55 -29.16 9.34
N CYS A 126 -22.67 -28.36 8.27
CA CYS A 126 -22.81 -28.84 6.90
C CYS A 126 -21.57 -29.63 6.44
N HIS A 127 -20.36 -29.19 6.81
CA HIS A 127 -19.12 -29.92 6.55
C HIS A 127 -19.10 -31.28 7.27
N GLY A 128 -19.41 -31.32 8.57
CA GLY A 128 -19.50 -32.57 9.33
C GLY A 128 -20.53 -33.55 8.75
N TYR A 129 -21.66 -33.04 8.26
CA TYR A 129 -22.63 -33.85 7.51
C TYR A 129 -22.04 -34.36 6.19
N ALA A 130 -21.38 -33.51 5.39
CA ALA A 130 -20.76 -33.89 4.12
C ALA A 130 -19.76 -35.05 4.27
N LEU A 131 -18.97 -35.04 5.35
CA LEU A 131 -18.04 -36.12 5.69
C LEU A 131 -18.78 -37.40 6.04
N LYS A 132 -19.76 -37.33 6.96
CA LYS A 132 -20.55 -38.50 7.40
C LYS A 132 -21.34 -39.15 6.27
N SER A 133 -21.83 -38.37 5.32
CA SER A 133 -22.65 -38.85 4.21
C SER A 133 -21.84 -39.19 2.95
N GLY A 134 -20.51 -39.02 2.96
CA GLY A 134 -19.66 -39.21 1.79
C GLY A 134 -19.90 -38.20 0.64
N LEU A 135 -20.60 -37.10 0.90
CA LEU A 135 -20.86 -36.07 -0.12
C LEU A 135 -19.62 -35.22 -0.41
N ILE A 136 -18.61 -35.26 0.46
CA ILE A 136 -17.33 -34.56 0.31
C ILE A 136 -16.60 -34.93 -1.00
N PHE A 137 -16.81 -36.14 -1.53
CA PHE A 137 -16.20 -36.61 -2.78
C PHE A 137 -16.87 -36.04 -4.04
N HIS A 138 -17.96 -35.28 -3.91
CA HIS A 138 -18.55 -34.56 -5.04
C HIS A 138 -17.91 -33.19 -5.21
N GLN A 139 -17.35 -32.93 -6.40
CA GLN A 139 -16.63 -31.68 -6.70
C GLN A 139 -17.40 -30.41 -6.33
N TYR A 140 -18.70 -30.33 -6.66
CA TYR A 140 -19.52 -29.15 -6.33
C TYR A 140 -19.66 -28.90 -4.82
N VAL A 141 -19.63 -29.94 -4.00
CA VAL A 141 -19.65 -29.83 -2.54
C VAL A 141 -18.28 -29.40 -2.03
N LYS A 142 -17.20 -29.97 -2.59
CA LYS A 142 -15.82 -29.59 -2.28
C LYS A 142 -15.57 -28.10 -2.56
N ASN A 143 -15.93 -27.61 -3.75
CA ASN A 143 -15.76 -26.22 -4.16
C ASN A 143 -16.53 -25.27 -3.23
N ALA A 144 -17.77 -25.64 -2.85
CA ALA A 144 -18.58 -24.83 -1.94
C ALA A 144 -18.05 -24.80 -0.50
N LEU A 145 -17.46 -25.89 -0.01
CA LEU A 145 -16.82 -25.93 1.30
C LEU A 145 -15.53 -25.10 1.32
N VAL A 146 -14.69 -25.23 0.29
CA VAL A 146 -13.49 -24.42 0.14
C VAL A 146 -13.85 -22.94 0.10
N TYR A 147 -14.82 -22.56 -0.74
CA TYR A 147 -15.29 -21.17 -0.81
C TYR A 147 -15.81 -20.66 0.54
N LEU A 148 -16.60 -21.46 1.27
CA LEU A 148 -17.06 -21.12 2.61
C LEU A 148 -15.89 -20.81 3.55
N TYR A 149 -14.91 -21.71 3.66
CA TYR A 149 -13.80 -21.53 4.59
C TYR A 149 -12.87 -20.39 4.18
N THR A 150 -12.67 -20.18 2.87
CA THR A 150 -11.95 -19.02 2.35
C THR A 150 -12.65 -17.71 2.73
N MET A 151 -13.97 -17.61 2.50
CA MET A 151 -14.75 -16.39 2.78
C MET A 151 -14.91 -16.10 4.27
N CYS A 152 -14.88 -17.14 5.12
CA CYS A 152 -14.92 -17.01 6.57
C CYS A 152 -13.53 -16.92 7.22
N SER A 153 -12.46 -16.70 6.45
CA SER A 153 -11.07 -16.57 6.94
C SER A 153 -10.53 -17.76 7.74
N HIS A 154 -10.93 -18.99 7.38
CA HIS A 154 -10.49 -20.25 7.99
C HIS A 154 -9.72 -21.14 7.01
N LEU A 155 -8.57 -20.65 6.55
CA LEU A 155 -7.76 -21.29 5.50
C LEU A 155 -7.27 -22.70 5.85
N ASN A 156 -6.97 -23.00 7.11
CA ASN A 156 -6.56 -24.34 7.54
C ASN A 156 -7.59 -25.41 7.17
N CYS A 157 -8.88 -25.09 7.28
CA CYS A 157 -9.96 -25.99 6.87
C CYS A 157 -10.06 -26.11 5.34
N ALA A 158 -9.86 -25.01 4.62
CA ALA A 158 -9.84 -25.01 3.15
C ALA A 158 -8.68 -25.85 2.60
N MET A 159 -7.49 -25.70 3.17
CA MET A 159 -6.29 -26.48 2.85
C MET A 159 -6.49 -27.97 3.16
N TRP A 160 -7.05 -28.30 4.32
CA TRP A 160 -7.36 -29.69 4.66
C TRP A 160 -8.30 -30.33 3.63
N ILE A 161 -9.32 -29.61 3.16
CA ILE A 161 -10.24 -30.12 2.12
C ILE A 161 -9.49 -30.34 0.81
N LEU A 162 -8.56 -29.45 0.45
CA LEU A 162 -7.73 -29.59 -0.74
C LEU A 162 -6.91 -30.89 -0.68
N ASP A 163 -6.23 -31.15 0.43
CA ASP A 163 -5.36 -32.32 0.67
C ASP A 163 -6.12 -33.64 0.83
N SER A 164 -7.34 -33.60 1.37
CA SER A 164 -8.07 -34.81 1.80
C SER A 164 -8.63 -35.68 0.67
N SER A 165 -8.54 -35.26 -0.60
CA SER A 165 -9.11 -36.01 -1.73
C SER A 165 -8.25 -35.90 -2.98
N PRO A 166 -7.90 -37.02 -3.64
CA PRO A 166 -7.13 -36.99 -4.87
C PRO A 166 -7.90 -36.29 -6.01
N ARG A 167 -7.20 -35.42 -6.76
CA ARG A 167 -7.67 -34.63 -7.91
C ARG A 167 -8.71 -33.57 -7.57
N SER A 168 -8.25 -32.37 -7.22
CA SER A 168 -9.08 -31.16 -7.22
C SER A 168 -9.19 -30.56 -8.63
N ASP A 169 -10.26 -29.82 -8.92
CA ASP A 169 -10.35 -29.04 -10.16
C ASP A 169 -9.70 -27.65 -10.01
N ILE A 170 -9.41 -27.01 -11.15
CA ILE A 170 -8.91 -25.62 -11.23
C ILE A 170 -9.74 -24.65 -10.37
N CYS A 171 -11.06 -24.81 -10.34
CA CYS A 171 -11.94 -23.94 -9.56
C CYS A 171 -11.64 -24.01 -8.05
N THR A 172 -11.31 -25.20 -7.53
CA THR A 172 -10.89 -25.40 -6.15
C THR A 172 -9.60 -24.65 -5.86
N TYR A 173 -8.56 -24.87 -6.68
CA TYR A 173 -7.27 -24.20 -6.52
C TYR A 173 -7.40 -22.68 -6.63
N ASN A 174 -8.16 -22.18 -7.59
CA ASN A 174 -8.40 -20.74 -7.76
C ASN A 174 -9.10 -20.11 -6.56
N SER A 175 -10.05 -20.82 -5.94
CA SER A 175 -10.75 -20.34 -4.75
C SER A 175 -9.82 -20.26 -3.53
N VAL A 176 -8.95 -21.26 -3.35
CA VAL A 176 -7.95 -21.26 -2.27
C VAL A 176 -6.89 -20.18 -2.51
N LEU A 177 -6.29 -20.14 -3.70
CA LEU A 177 -5.26 -19.16 -4.06
C LEU A 177 -5.75 -17.72 -3.92
N ASN A 178 -6.96 -17.43 -4.41
CA ASN A 178 -7.55 -16.09 -4.28
C ASN A 178 -7.73 -15.71 -2.79
N GLY A 179 -8.21 -16.65 -1.98
CA GLY A 179 -8.34 -16.50 -0.54
C GLY A 179 -7.02 -16.21 0.19
N LEU A 180 -5.99 -16.98 -0.14
CA LEU A 180 -4.65 -16.84 0.42
C LEU A 180 -4.02 -15.51 0.03
N LEU A 181 -4.15 -15.11 -1.24
CA LEU A 181 -3.69 -13.80 -1.73
C LEU A 181 -4.42 -12.64 -1.04
N ALA A 182 -5.72 -12.76 -0.82
CA ALA A 182 -6.51 -11.72 -0.14
C ALA A 182 -6.10 -11.55 1.34
N GLN A 183 -5.63 -12.61 2.00
CA GLN A 183 -5.16 -12.58 3.39
C GLN A 183 -3.66 -12.30 3.51
N GLY A 184 -2.91 -12.32 2.40
CA GLY A 184 -1.47 -12.09 2.39
C GLY A 184 -0.63 -13.29 2.84
N ASP A 185 -1.22 -14.49 2.88
CA ASP A 185 -0.53 -15.72 3.30
C ASP A 185 0.25 -16.34 2.12
N LEU A 186 1.43 -15.77 1.86
CA LEU A 186 2.21 -16.06 0.65
C LEU A 186 2.87 -17.44 0.65
N THR A 187 3.15 -18.01 1.83
CA THR A 187 3.83 -19.31 1.94
C THR A 187 2.89 -20.43 1.54
N GLU A 188 1.68 -20.40 2.08
CA GLU A 188 0.60 -21.33 1.77
C GLU A 188 0.15 -21.14 0.31
N ALA A 189 0.08 -19.88 -0.18
CA ALA A 189 -0.23 -19.60 -1.59
C ALA A 189 0.79 -20.25 -2.54
N TRP A 190 2.07 -20.22 -2.18
CA TRP A 190 3.13 -20.89 -2.94
C TRP A 190 2.98 -22.42 -2.92
N CYS A 191 2.65 -23.00 -1.76
CA CYS A 191 2.40 -24.45 -1.65
C CYS A 191 1.25 -24.89 -2.57
N VAL A 192 0.13 -24.17 -2.54
CA VAL A 192 -1.03 -24.46 -3.41
C VAL A 192 -0.69 -24.29 -4.88
N LEU A 193 0.12 -23.27 -5.22
CA LEU A 193 0.60 -23.08 -6.59
C LEU A 193 1.46 -24.25 -7.06
N ARG A 194 2.35 -24.78 -6.21
CA ARG A 194 3.14 -25.97 -6.53
C ARG A 194 2.27 -27.19 -6.77
N MET A 195 1.26 -27.43 -5.92
CA MET A 195 0.30 -28.52 -6.12
C MET A 195 -0.44 -28.39 -7.44
N LEU A 196 -0.90 -27.18 -7.79
CA LEU A 196 -1.55 -26.91 -9.08
C LEU A 196 -0.63 -27.22 -10.28
N ILE A 197 0.66 -26.90 -10.18
CA ILE A 197 1.65 -27.16 -11.23
C ILE A 197 2.00 -28.66 -11.34
N GLU A 198 1.99 -29.39 -10.22
CA GLU A 198 2.37 -30.81 -10.15
C GLU A 198 1.21 -31.76 -10.50
N GLU A 199 -0.04 -31.42 -10.18
CA GLU A 199 -1.22 -32.29 -10.37
C GLU A 199 -1.90 -32.17 -11.74
N GLU A 200 -1.80 -31.05 -12.44
CA GLU A 200 -2.51 -30.83 -13.71
C GLU A 200 -1.59 -30.73 -14.94
N GLU A 201 -2.03 -31.36 -16.04
CA GLU A 201 -1.51 -31.06 -17.38
C GLU A 201 -1.78 -29.59 -17.70
N CYS A 202 -0.70 -28.85 -17.95
CA CYS A 202 -0.60 -27.40 -18.16
C CYS A 202 -1.57 -26.78 -19.22
N ASP A 203 -2.29 -27.59 -19.99
CA ASP A 203 -3.11 -27.16 -21.13
C ASP A 203 -4.54 -26.70 -20.77
N ARG A 204 -4.90 -26.64 -19.47
CA ARG A 204 -6.25 -26.24 -19.01
C ARG A 204 -6.37 -24.91 -18.27
N TRP A 205 -5.28 -24.15 -18.09
CA TRP A 205 -5.34 -22.90 -17.33
C TRP A 205 -6.27 -21.88 -17.99
N ASP A 206 -7.23 -21.40 -17.21
CA ASP A 206 -8.11 -20.30 -17.60
C ASP A 206 -7.54 -18.93 -17.20
N GLY A 207 -8.20 -17.86 -17.63
CA GLY A 207 -7.77 -16.49 -17.28
C GLY A 207 -7.69 -16.26 -15.77
N VAL A 208 -8.62 -16.83 -14.98
CA VAL A 208 -8.65 -16.71 -13.52
C VAL A 208 -7.42 -17.35 -12.89
N THR A 209 -7.02 -18.52 -13.39
CA THR A 209 -5.80 -19.22 -12.97
C THR A 209 -4.59 -18.34 -13.20
N CYS A 210 -4.40 -17.82 -14.41
CA CYS A 210 -3.29 -16.93 -14.74
C CYS A 210 -3.24 -15.70 -13.82
N VAL A 211 -4.38 -15.07 -13.53
CA VAL A 211 -4.46 -13.91 -12.63
C VAL A 211 -4.02 -14.27 -11.21
N ASN A 212 -4.48 -15.38 -10.65
CA ASN A 212 -4.06 -15.84 -9.32
C ASN A 212 -2.55 -16.17 -9.29
N VAL A 213 -2.03 -16.88 -10.30
CA VAL A 213 -0.60 -17.19 -10.37
C VAL A 213 0.24 -15.91 -10.50
N PHE A 214 -0.17 -14.94 -11.31
CA PHE A 214 0.48 -13.64 -11.39
C PHE A 214 0.43 -12.88 -10.06
N GLY A 215 -0.69 -12.97 -9.34
CA GLY A 215 -0.82 -12.45 -7.99
C GLY A 215 0.25 -13.02 -7.06
N VAL A 216 0.45 -14.35 -7.06
CA VAL A 216 1.52 -15.00 -6.28
C VAL A 216 2.91 -14.53 -6.72
N CYS A 217 3.18 -14.54 -8.04
CA CYS A 217 4.47 -14.09 -8.58
C CYS A 217 4.79 -12.64 -8.20
N GLY A 218 3.80 -11.75 -8.29
CA GLY A 218 3.96 -10.34 -7.96
C GLY A 218 4.27 -10.11 -6.48
N HIS A 219 3.57 -10.80 -5.57
CA HIS A 219 3.83 -10.67 -4.13
C HIS A 219 5.17 -11.29 -3.71
N LEU A 220 5.56 -12.41 -4.32
CA LEU A 220 6.86 -13.04 -4.08
C LEU A 220 8.01 -12.33 -4.83
N LYS A 221 7.70 -11.39 -5.73
CA LYS A 221 8.63 -10.75 -6.67
C LYS A 221 9.43 -11.76 -7.51
N ASP A 222 8.83 -12.91 -7.83
CA ASP A 222 9.44 -13.94 -8.68
C ASP A 222 9.20 -13.62 -10.17
N LEU A 223 10.10 -12.81 -10.72
CA LEU A 223 10.08 -12.41 -12.12
C LEU A 223 10.30 -13.58 -13.09
N ILE A 224 11.02 -14.62 -12.67
CA ILE A 224 11.33 -15.77 -13.54
C ILE A 224 10.06 -16.56 -13.78
N LEU A 225 9.34 -16.91 -12.70
CA LEU A 225 8.07 -17.61 -12.80
C LEU A 225 7.03 -16.76 -13.53
N GLY A 226 6.95 -15.45 -13.21
CA GLY A 226 6.06 -14.53 -13.91
C GLY A 226 6.27 -14.50 -15.42
N ARG A 227 7.53 -14.49 -15.89
CA ARG A 227 7.86 -14.57 -17.32
C ARG A 227 7.48 -15.90 -17.95
N GLN A 228 7.65 -17.02 -17.25
CA GLN A 228 7.24 -18.34 -17.73
C GLN A 228 5.72 -18.42 -17.93
N VAL A 229 4.96 -17.92 -16.95
CA VAL A 229 3.48 -17.88 -16.98
C VAL A 229 3.00 -16.96 -18.10
N HIS A 230 3.59 -15.77 -18.25
CA HIS A 230 3.27 -14.86 -19.35
C HIS A 230 3.59 -15.47 -20.73
N GLY A 231 4.71 -16.19 -20.86
CA GLY A 231 5.04 -16.92 -22.08
C GLY A 231 4.00 -18.01 -22.44
N ARG A 232 3.40 -18.66 -21.44
CA ARG A 232 2.31 -19.64 -21.66
C ARG A 232 1.01 -18.96 -22.05
N LEU A 233 0.65 -17.88 -21.37
CA LEU A 233 -0.53 -17.05 -21.67
C LEU A 233 -0.54 -16.60 -23.14
N LEU A 234 0.61 -16.15 -23.66
CA LEU A 234 0.78 -15.79 -25.07
C LEU A 234 0.53 -16.96 -26.03
N LYS A 235 0.87 -18.20 -25.64
CA LYS A 235 0.62 -19.41 -26.45
C LYS A 235 -0.86 -19.81 -26.45
N ILE A 236 -1.56 -19.61 -25.33
CA ILE A 236 -3.00 -19.94 -25.17
C ILE A 236 -3.89 -18.86 -25.81
N GLY A 237 -3.35 -17.67 -26.13
CA GLY A 237 -4.08 -16.58 -26.77
C GLY A 237 -4.95 -15.77 -25.81
N LEU A 238 -4.64 -15.82 -24.51
CA LEU A 238 -5.30 -15.03 -23.46
C LEU A 238 -4.71 -13.62 -23.31
N ASP A 239 -3.74 -13.24 -24.16
CA ASP A 239 -3.07 -11.93 -24.18
C ASP A 239 -4.01 -10.78 -24.55
N ARG A 240 -5.16 -11.11 -25.13
CA ARG A 240 -6.20 -10.15 -25.52
C ARG A 240 -7.21 -9.88 -24.42
N ASP A 241 -7.20 -10.67 -23.35
CA ASP A 241 -8.11 -10.49 -22.23
C ASP A 241 -7.64 -9.33 -21.35
N LEU A 242 -8.45 -8.28 -21.23
CA LEU A 242 -8.14 -7.10 -20.41
C LEU A 242 -7.91 -7.46 -18.94
N PHE A 243 -8.68 -8.40 -18.39
CA PHE A 243 -8.58 -8.81 -16.99
C PHE A 243 -7.23 -9.48 -16.71
N VAL A 244 -6.80 -10.36 -17.63
CA VAL A 244 -5.49 -11.01 -17.56
C VAL A 244 -4.36 -10.01 -17.84
N GLY A 245 -4.56 -9.09 -18.79
CA GLY A 245 -3.62 -8.01 -19.13
C GLY A 245 -3.33 -7.10 -17.94
N SER A 246 -4.36 -6.67 -17.19
CA SER A 246 -4.21 -5.91 -15.94
C SER A 246 -3.37 -6.66 -14.90
N ALA A 247 -3.61 -7.95 -14.70
CA ALA A 247 -2.83 -8.75 -13.74
C ALA A 247 -1.38 -8.95 -14.19
N THR A 248 -1.14 -9.05 -15.50
CA THR A 248 0.22 -9.15 -16.06
C THR A 248 1.01 -7.85 -15.84
N ILE A 249 0.35 -6.69 -16.02
CA ILE A 249 0.90 -5.36 -15.71
C ILE A 249 1.25 -5.26 -14.22
N ASP A 250 0.32 -5.64 -13.33
CA ASP A 250 0.54 -5.62 -11.88
C ASP A 250 1.72 -6.51 -11.47
N MET A 251 1.83 -7.72 -12.03
CA MET A 251 2.94 -8.63 -11.75
C MET A 251 4.29 -8.05 -12.17
N TYR A 252 4.41 -7.54 -13.40
CA TYR A 252 5.66 -6.92 -13.84
C TYR A 252 6.00 -5.67 -13.04
N GLY A 253 4.97 -4.87 -12.69
CA GLY A 253 5.10 -3.71 -11.84
C GLY A 253 5.68 -4.05 -10.47
N LYS A 254 5.09 -5.03 -9.76
CA LYS A 254 5.57 -5.47 -8.43
C LYS A 254 6.96 -6.10 -8.47
N CYS A 255 7.32 -6.74 -9.59
CA CYS A 255 8.67 -7.27 -9.84
C CYS A 255 9.70 -6.20 -10.23
N GLY A 256 9.28 -4.95 -10.43
CA GLY A 256 10.13 -3.84 -10.86
C GLY A 256 10.56 -3.87 -12.32
N GLU A 257 9.96 -4.71 -13.15
CA GLU A 257 10.29 -4.80 -14.58
C GLU A 257 9.38 -3.90 -15.42
N VAL A 258 9.61 -2.59 -15.27
CA VAL A 258 8.80 -1.51 -15.86
C VAL A 258 8.79 -1.57 -17.41
N SER A 259 9.89 -2.03 -18.02
CA SER A 259 9.98 -2.13 -19.48
C SER A 259 9.03 -3.18 -20.06
N SER A 260 8.93 -4.35 -19.43
CA SER A 260 8.00 -5.41 -19.86
C SER A 260 6.56 -5.04 -19.56
N MET A 261 6.32 -4.41 -18.41
CA MET A 261 5.01 -3.86 -18.06
C MET A 261 4.50 -2.90 -19.15
N ARG A 262 5.31 -1.93 -19.58
CA ARG A 262 4.92 -0.98 -20.64
C ARG A 262 4.62 -1.67 -21.97
N LYS A 263 5.41 -2.67 -22.36
CA LYS A 263 5.16 -3.46 -23.59
C LYS A 263 3.80 -4.19 -23.54
N VAL A 264 3.45 -4.77 -22.39
CA VAL A 264 2.15 -5.43 -22.21
C VAL A 264 1.03 -4.40 -22.34
N PHE A 265 1.15 -3.26 -21.66
CA PHE A 265 0.18 -2.17 -21.75
C PHE A 265 -0.02 -1.67 -23.18
N ASP A 266 1.06 -1.41 -23.92
CA ASP A 266 1.00 -0.97 -25.32
C ASP A 266 0.34 -1.99 -26.24
N GLY A 267 0.57 -3.28 -25.99
CA GLY A 267 -0.02 -4.38 -26.73
C GLY A 267 -1.54 -4.55 -26.55
N LEU A 268 -2.14 -3.96 -25.50
CA LEU A 268 -3.59 -4.04 -25.27
C LEU A 268 -4.35 -3.22 -26.33
N LYS A 269 -5.21 -3.92 -27.09
CA LYS A 269 -6.04 -3.32 -28.16
C LYS A 269 -7.09 -2.33 -27.65
N ALA A 270 -7.64 -2.59 -26.48
CA ALA A 270 -8.55 -1.70 -25.78
C ALA A 270 -8.02 -1.55 -24.35
N LYS A 271 -8.03 -0.34 -23.83
CA LYS A 271 -7.58 0.00 -22.48
C LYS A 271 -8.76 0.63 -21.76
N ASN A 272 -9.04 0.17 -20.55
CA ASN A 272 -10.04 0.79 -19.68
C ASN A 272 -9.34 1.50 -18.51
N GLU A 273 -10.13 2.24 -17.74
CA GLU A 273 -9.68 2.95 -16.53
C GLU A 273 -8.81 2.07 -15.61
N VAL A 274 -9.17 0.79 -15.42
CA VAL A 274 -8.43 -0.15 -14.58
C VAL A 274 -7.02 -0.42 -15.12
N THR A 275 -6.86 -0.68 -16.43
CA THR A 275 -5.54 -0.88 -17.04
C THR A 275 -4.65 0.37 -16.97
N TRP A 276 -5.23 1.56 -17.17
CA TRP A 276 -4.52 2.83 -17.01
C TRP A 276 -4.06 3.03 -15.57
N THR A 277 -4.97 2.86 -14.61
CA THR A 277 -4.67 3.02 -13.18
C THR A 277 -3.64 2.01 -12.70
N ALA A 278 -3.71 0.75 -13.13
CA ALA A 278 -2.73 -0.28 -12.77
C ALA A 278 -1.32 0.07 -13.29
N THR A 279 -1.22 0.56 -14.52
CA THR A 279 0.08 0.97 -15.11
C THR A 279 0.64 2.21 -14.42
N LEU A 280 -0.21 3.20 -14.13
CA LEU A 280 0.18 4.39 -13.35
C LEU A 280 0.68 4.00 -11.96
N THR A 281 -0.04 3.09 -11.28
CA THR A 281 0.30 2.59 -9.95
C THR A 281 1.65 1.90 -9.97
N ALA A 282 1.88 1.02 -10.95
CA ALA A 282 3.14 0.32 -11.12
C ALA A 282 4.31 1.27 -11.43
N TYR A 283 4.13 2.31 -12.24
CA TYR A 283 5.14 3.35 -12.42
C TYR A 283 5.46 4.08 -11.11
N SER A 284 4.43 4.48 -10.36
CA SER A 284 4.59 5.19 -9.07
C SER A 284 5.30 4.33 -8.01
N GLN A 285 4.96 3.05 -7.91
CA GLN A 285 5.59 2.10 -6.98
C GLN A 285 7.07 1.82 -7.29
N ASN A 286 7.50 2.04 -8.53
CA ASN A 286 8.89 1.90 -8.96
C ASN A 286 9.63 3.25 -9.05
N GLU A 287 9.09 4.29 -8.41
CA GLU A 287 9.67 5.64 -8.36
C GLU A 287 9.83 6.31 -9.74
N CYS A 288 9.21 5.76 -10.79
CA CYS A 288 9.13 6.33 -12.14
C CYS A 288 8.00 7.38 -12.22
N PHE A 289 8.09 8.39 -11.36
CA PHE A 289 7.02 9.38 -11.16
C PHE A 289 6.78 10.24 -12.40
N GLU A 290 7.84 10.61 -13.13
CA GLU A 290 7.69 11.40 -14.36
C GLU A 290 6.97 10.62 -15.46
N GLU A 291 7.27 9.34 -15.60
CA GLU A 291 6.63 8.44 -16.55
C GLU A 291 5.14 8.26 -16.22
N ALA A 292 4.78 8.17 -14.94
CA ALA A 292 3.39 8.17 -14.51
C ALA A 292 2.66 9.46 -14.91
N LEU A 293 3.28 10.63 -14.70
CA LEU A 293 2.69 11.91 -15.10
C LEU A 293 2.57 12.06 -16.63
N LYS A 294 3.55 11.57 -17.40
CA LYS A 294 3.49 11.53 -18.87
C LYS A 294 2.37 10.60 -19.35
N LEU A 295 2.22 9.43 -18.73
CA LEU A 295 1.16 8.46 -19.06
C LEU A 295 -0.24 9.03 -18.82
N PHE A 296 -0.44 9.86 -17.79
CA PHE A 296 -1.71 10.54 -17.57
C PHE A 296 -2.10 11.50 -18.70
N LEU A 297 -1.12 12.17 -19.32
CA LEU A 297 -1.38 13.02 -20.48
C LEU A 297 -1.83 12.17 -21.68
N GLU A 298 -1.31 10.94 -21.84
CA GLU A 298 -1.77 9.96 -22.84
C GLU A 298 -3.21 9.52 -22.56
N MET A 299 -3.53 9.19 -21.29
CA MET A 299 -4.89 8.81 -20.85
C MET A 299 -5.93 9.87 -21.22
N GLY A 300 -5.60 11.15 -21.04
CA GLY A 300 -6.46 12.27 -21.40
C GLY A 300 -6.69 12.41 -22.91
N ARG A 301 -5.71 12.04 -23.75
CA ARG A 301 -5.84 12.05 -25.22
C ARG A 301 -6.76 10.93 -25.72
N GLU A 302 -6.82 9.81 -25.00
CA GLU A 302 -7.74 8.70 -25.27
C GLU A 302 -9.14 8.91 -24.67
N ASN A 303 -9.43 10.08 -24.09
CA ASN A 303 -10.71 10.43 -23.46
C ASN A 303 -11.14 9.47 -22.34
N VAL A 304 -10.19 8.81 -21.67
CA VAL A 304 -10.49 7.97 -20.51
C VAL A 304 -10.60 8.86 -19.27
N VAL A 305 -11.73 8.78 -18.58
CA VAL A 305 -11.99 9.58 -17.38
C VAL A 305 -11.19 9.00 -16.21
N PRO A 306 -10.36 9.80 -15.52
CA PRO A 306 -9.64 9.34 -14.34
C PRO A 306 -10.57 9.16 -13.13
N ASN A 307 -10.33 8.12 -12.33
CA ASN A 307 -11.03 7.86 -11.07
C ASN A 307 -10.24 8.38 -9.85
N GLU A 308 -10.79 8.18 -8.65
CA GLU A 308 -10.19 8.55 -7.36
C GLU A 308 -8.79 7.94 -7.17
N TYR A 309 -8.61 6.67 -7.54
CA TYR A 309 -7.32 5.98 -7.44
C TYR A 309 -6.28 6.54 -8.41
N THR A 310 -6.70 6.95 -9.62
CA THR A 310 -5.85 7.59 -10.61
C THR A 310 -5.29 8.89 -10.05
N PHE A 311 -6.15 9.75 -9.48
CA PHE A 311 -5.69 11.00 -8.86
C PHE A 311 -4.79 10.74 -7.65
N ALA A 312 -5.08 9.74 -6.83
CA ALA A 312 -4.23 9.40 -5.70
C ALA A 312 -2.80 9.05 -6.14
N VAL A 313 -2.67 8.23 -7.18
CA VAL A 313 -1.38 7.87 -7.78
C VAL A 313 -0.66 9.09 -8.37
N LEU A 314 -1.37 9.96 -9.08
CA LEU A 314 -0.77 11.15 -9.70
C LEU A 314 -0.30 12.17 -8.67
N LEU A 315 -1.10 12.40 -7.63
CA LEU A 315 -0.72 13.27 -6.51
C LEU A 315 0.48 12.70 -5.74
N ASN A 316 0.54 11.38 -5.55
CA ASN A 316 1.72 10.72 -5.00
C ASN A 316 2.95 10.89 -5.90
N SER A 317 2.79 10.78 -7.23
CA SER A 317 3.89 11.03 -8.17
C SER A 317 4.36 12.49 -8.13
N CYS A 318 3.45 13.47 -8.04
CA CYS A 318 3.81 14.87 -7.82
C CYS A 318 4.55 15.07 -6.49
N ALA A 319 4.14 14.39 -5.42
CA ALA A 319 4.82 14.40 -4.13
C ALA A 319 6.25 13.83 -4.21
N GLY A 320 6.44 12.79 -5.02
CA GLY A 320 7.72 12.15 -5.30
C GLY A 320 8.71 13.08 -5.98
N VAL A 321 8.31 13.72 -7.08
CA VAL A 321 9.16 14.71 -7.80
C VAL A 321 9.11 16.11 -7.22
N SER A 322 8.28 16.34 -6.20
CA SER A 322 8.05 17.64 -5.57
C SER A 322 7.55 18.73 -6.54
N ALA A 323 6.72 18.35 -7.51
CA ALA A 323 6.19 19.22 -8.56
C ALA A 323 4.91 19.93 -8.09
N LEU A 324 5.06 21.03 -7.36
CA LEU A 324 3.95 21.73 -6.73
C LEU A 324 2.98 22.34 -7.76
N GLY A 325 3.51 22.91 -8.85
CA GLY A 325 2.68 23.50 -9.90
C GLY A 325 1.73 22.49 -10.56
N TYR A 326 2.24 21.28 -10.80
CA TYR A 326 1.44 20.18 -11.34
C TYR A 326 0.45 19.64 -10.30
N GLY A 327 0.86 19.50 -9.04
CA GLY A 327 -0.03 19.11 -7.93
C GLY A 327 -1.23 20.05 -7.77
N ASN A 328 -1.02 21.36 -7.85
CA ASN A 328 -2.10 22.35 -7.81
C ASN A 328 -3.05 22.24 -9.02
N SER A 329 -2.51 21.94 -10.20
CA SER A 329 -3.32 21.71 -11.40
C SER A 329 -4.20 20.46 -11.27
N LEU A 330 -3.67 19.39 -10.67
CA LEU A 330 -4.44 18.19 -10.35
C LEU A 330 -5.51 18.47 -9.29
N HIS A 331 -5.19 19.22 -8.23
CA HIS A 331 -6.15 19.61 -7.21
C HIS A 331 -7.35 20.38 -7.81
N ALA A 332 -7.08 21.40 -8.64
CA ALA A 332 -8.15 22.13 -9.34
C ALA A 332 -9.00 21.21 -10.23
N ARG A 333 -8.39 20.20 -10.86
CA ARG A 333 -9.12 19.22 -11.66
C ARG A 333 -9.98 18.28 -10.81
N VAL A 334 -9.49 17.81 -9.67
CA VAL A 334 -10.24 17.03 -8.67
C VAL A 334 -11.50 17.78 -8.22
N GLU A 335 -11.39 19.08 -7.95
CA GLU A 335 -12.54 19.90 -7.59
C GLU A 335 -13.56 19.97 -8.74
N LYS A 336 -13.10 20.18 -9.97
CA LYS A 336 -13.97 20.30 -11.15
C LYS A 336 -14.77 19.03 -11.47
N ILE A 337 -14.20 17.86 -11.21
CA ILE A 337 -14.87 16.57 -11.44
C ILE A 337 -15.71 16.09 -10.24
N GLY A 338 -15.70 16.84 -9.13
CA GLY A 338 -16.50 16.53 -7.95
C GLY A 338 -15.89 15.48 -7.02
N LEU A 339 -14.58 15.18 -7.11
CA LEU A 339 -13.90 14.20 -6.25
C LEU A 339 -13.28 14.83 -4.99
N LYS A 340 -13.55 16.11 -4.70
CA LYS A 340 -12.96 16.81 -3.53
C LYS A 340 -13.31 16.16 -2.19
N SER A 341 -14.53 15.62 -2.06
CA SER A 341 -15.01 14.99 -0.83
C SER A 341 -14.61 13.52 -0.69
N ASP A 342 -13.94 12.96 -1.70
CA ASP A 342 -13.47 11.58 -1.65
C ASP A 342 -12.30 11.44 -0.67
N ILE A 343 -12.34 10.42 0.19
CA ILE A 343 -11.34 10.23 1.25
C ILE A 343 -9.96 9.84 0.71
N VAL A 344 -9.92 9.04 -0.36
CA VAL A 344 -8.67 8.58 -0.98
C VAL A 344 -7.98 9.77 -1.63
N VAL A 345 -8.74 10.59 -2.35
CA VAL A 345 -8.22 11.81 -2.96
C VAL A 345 -7.82 12.86 -1.92
N GLY A 346 -8.64 13.05 -0.87
CA GLY A 346 -8.31 13.95 0.24
C GLY A 346 -7.00 13.57 0.93
N ASN A 347 -6.80 12.29 1.24
CA ASN A 347 -5.54 11.79 1.80
C ASN A 347 -4.35 12.02 0.83
N ALA A 348 -4.54 11.79 -0.48
CA ALA A 348 -3.49 12.02 -1.45
C ALA A 348 -3.12 13.52 -1.61
N LEU A 349 -4.10 14.43 -1.52
CA LEU A 349 -3.87 15.88 -1.54
C LEU A 349 -3.08 16.34 -0.31
N ILE A 350 -3.45 15.84 0.88
CA ILE A 350 -2.70 16.11 2.13
C ILE A 350 -1.25 15.66 1.98
N TYR A 351 -1.03 14.44 1.49
CA TYR A 351 0.30 13.88 1.31
C TYR A 351 1.13 14.71 0.31
N MET A 352 0.54 15.06 -0.84
CA MET A 352 1.19 15.89 -1.86
C MET A 352 1.56 17.28 -1.31
N SER A 353 0.61 17.97 -0.65
CA SER A 353 0.88 19.28 -0.05
C SER A 353 2.00 19.22 0.99
N SER A 354 1.98 18.23 1.89
CA SER A 354 3.05 18.04 2.88
C SER A 354 4.40 17.77 2.21
N LYS A 355 4.48 16.85 1.24
CA LYS A 355 5.74 16.51 0.54
C LYS A 355 6.27 17.61 -0.39
N CYS A 356 5.45 18.61 -0.70
CA CYS A 356 5.85 19.85 -1.37
C CYS A 356 6.19 20.99 -0.38
N GLY A 357 6.18 20.72 0.93
CA GLY A 357 6.55 21.68 1.98
C GLY A 357 5.40 22.55 2.49
N LEU A 358 4.15 22.28 2.12
CA LEU A 358 2.95 23.04 2.50
C LEU A 358 2.18 22.33 3.63
N ILE A 359 2.76 22.26 4.82
CA ILE A 359 2.13 21.57 5.96
C ILE A 359 0.84 22.25 6.45
N GLU A 360 0.78 23.58 6.37
CA GLU A 360 -0.41 24.33 6.75
C GLU A 360 -1.58 24.06 5.79
N ASP A 361 -1.32 24.01 4.48
CA ASP A 361 -2.33 23.66 3.49
C ASP A 361 -2.79 22.20 3.68
N ALA A 362 -1.87 21.30 4.01
CA ALA A 362 -2.20 19.92 4.37
C ALA A 362 -3.12 19.84 5.61
N HIS A 363 -2.87 20.68 6.62
CA HIS A 363 -3.73 20.78 7.81
C HIS A 363 -5.11 21.36 7.48
N ILE A 364 -5.18 22.39 6.64
CA ILE A 364 -6.46 22.97 6.17
C ILE A 364 -7.26 21.93 5.40
N LEU A 365 -6.62 21.19 4.49
CA LEU A 365 -7.25 20.09 3.75
C LEU A 365 -7.80 19.04 4.71
N PHE A 366 -6.99 18.59 5.67
CA PHE A 366 -7.41 17.64 6.70
C PHE A 366 -8.63 18.11 7.50
N ARG A 367 -8.64 19.36 7.95
CA ARG A 367 -9.78 19.92 8.69
C ARG A 367 -11.04 20.09 7.83
N SER A 368 -10.87 20.26 6.52
CA SER A 368 -11.99 20.41 5.58
C SER A 368 -12.66 19.08 5.21
N MET A 369 -12.06 17.94 5.54
CA MET A 369 -12.62 16.62 5.24
C MET A 369 -13.87 16.35 6.10
N LEU A 370 -14.98 15.98 5.43
CA LEU A 370 -16.24 15.61 6.09
C LEU A 370 -16.11 14.34 6.93
N TYR A 371 -15.32 13.38 6.44
CA TYR A 371 -15.03 12.13 7.11
C TYR A 371 -13.53 11.87 7.07
N ARG A 372 -12.96 11.49 8.23
CA ARG A 372 -11.54 11.14 8.40
C ARG A 372 -11.45 9.71 8.91
N ASP A 373 -10.76 8.87 8.17
CA ASP A 373 -10.45 7.51 8.57
C ASP A 373 -9.11 7.44 9.32
N VAL A 374 -8.74 6.27 9.81
CA VAL A 374 -7.48 6.07 10.54
C VAL A 374 -6.27 6.44 9.66
N ILE A 375 -6.38 6.28 8.34
CA ILE A 375 -5.32 6.63 7.40
C ILE A 375 -5.13 8.16 7.38
N SER A 376 -6.21 8.95 7.31
CA SER A 376 -6.16 10.42 7.36
C SER A 376 -5.45 10.92 8.63
N TRP A 377 -5.76 10.34 9.79
CA TRP A 377 -5.13 10.69 11.07
C TRP A 377 -3.64 10.35 11.08
N ASN A 378 -3.30 9.11 10.71
CA ASN A 378 -1.92 8.65 10.67
C ASN A 378 -1.08 9.46 9.70
N LEU A 379 -1.67 9.84 8.57
CA LEU A 379 -1.03 10.69 7.58
C LEU A 379 -0.68 12.05 8.20
N MET A 380 -1.60 12.72 8.90
CA MET A 380 -1.28 14.00 9.52
C MET A 380 -0.22 13.91 10.63
N ILE A 381 -0.28 12.89 11.49
CA ILE A 381 0.72 12.65 12.55
C ILE A 381 2.12 12.45 11.93
N THR A 382 2.21 11.66 10.86
CA THR A 382 3.47 11.39 10.16
C THR A 382 3.96 12.61 9.37
N CYS A 383 3.06 13.37 8.72
CA CYS A 383 3.38 14.63 8.06
C CYS A 383 3.97 15.66 9.03
N TYR A 384 3.35 15.88 10.19
CA TYR A 384 3.91 16.79 11.20
C TYR A 384 5.29 16.33 11.70
N SER A 385 5.44 15.03 11.97
CA SER A 385 6.72 14.44 12.35
C SER A 385 7.80 14.66 11.27
N TYR A 386 7.44 14.48 9.99
CA TYR A 386 8.33 14.72 8.85
C TYR A 386 8.70 16.20 8.69
N HIS A 387 7.97 17.13 9.31
CA HIS A 387 8.25 18.57 9.31
C HIS A 387 8.97 19.07 10.57
N GLY A 388 9.35 18.16 11.48
CA GLY A 388 9.96 18.50 12.77
C GLY A 388 8.97 19.03 13.81
N LEU A 389 7.67 19.00 13.51
CA LEU A 389 6.59 19.56 14.33
C LEU A 389 6.03 18.47 15.27
N GLY A 390 6.86 18.03 16.21
CA GLY A 390 6.55 16.90 17.08
C GLY A 390 5.38 17.14 18.04
N MET A 391 5.19 18.39 18.50
CA MET A 391 4.08 18.73 19.40
C MET A 391 2.74 18.64 18.67
N GLU A 392 2.68 19.22 17.47
CA GLU A 392 1.51 19.22 16.60
C GLU A 392 1.12 17.79 16.21
N ALA A 393 2.10 16.91 16.00
CA ALA A 393 1.85 15.48 15.78
C ALA A 393 1.16 14.81 16.98
N LEU A 394 1.59 15.12 18.21
CA LEU A 394 0.96 14.61 19.43
C LEU A 394 -0.44 15.22 19.67
N ASP A 395 -0.64 16.49 19.32
CA ASP A 395 -1.95 17.15 19.42
C ASP A 395 -2.97 16.51 18.47
N VAL A 396 -2.57 16.21 17.22
CA VAL A 396 -3.41 15.46 16.27
C VAL A 396 -3.73 14.06 16.80
N PHE A 397 -2.77 13.39 17.43
CA PHE A 397 -3.02 12.09 18.07
C PHE A 397 -4.02 12.19 19.22
N GLN A 398 -3.91 13.20 20.09
CA GLN A 398 -4.89 13.44 21.14
C GLN A 398 -6.28 13.70 20.56
N GLN A 399 -6.38 14.48 19.49
CA GLN A 399 -7.65 14.72 18.81
C GLN A 399 -8.26 13.43 18.23
N MET A 400 -7.43 12.54 17.66
CA MET A 400 -7.86 11.22 17.18
C MET A 400 -8.52 10.40 18.31
N LEU A 401 -7.94 10.42 19.52
CA LEU A 401 -8.48 9.73 20.69
C LEU A 401 -9.79 10.36 21.17
N ILE A 402 -9.88 11.69 21.19
CA ILE A 402 -11.11 12.43 21.55
C ILE A 402 -12.26 12.09 20.59
N GLU A 403 -11.96 11.97 19.29
CA GLU A 403 -12.92 11.54 18.26
C GLU A 403 -13.19 10.02 18.27
N ARG A 404 -12.67 9.30 19.28
CA ARG A 404 -12.86 7.85 19.51
C ARG A 404 -12.44 6.99 18.31
N LYS A 405 -11.45 7.45 17.55
CA LYS A 405 -10.84 6.65 16.48
C LYS A 405 -9.77 5.74 17.08
N GLN A 406 -9.89 4.45 16.84
CA GLN A 406 -8.95 3.44 17.32
C GLN A 406 -7.57 3.67 16.67
N PRO A 407 -6.50 3.88 17.47
CA PRO A 407 -5.14 3.86 16.96
C PRO A 407 -4.83 2.54 16.26
N SER A 408 -3.99 2.58 15.23
CA SER A 408 -3.47 1.39 14.55
C SER A 408 -1.97 1.26 14.74
N TYR A 409 -1.42 0.14 14.25
CA TYR A 409 0.03 -0.09 14.20
C TYR A 409 0.80 1.13 13.65
N VAL A 410 0.34 1.72 12.55
CA VAL A 410 1.00 2.87 11.92
C VAL A 410 0.88 4.15 12.76
N THR A 411 -0.18 4.30 13.56
CA THR A 411 -0.37 5.46 14.44
C THR A 411 0.79 5.58 15.43
N PHE A 412 1.16 4.46 16.07
CA PHE A 412 2.20 4.45 17.09
C PHE A 412 3.60 4.64 16.51
N VAL A 413 3.88 4.22 15.28
CA VAL A 413 5.13 4.61 14.58
C VAL A 413 5.26 6.14 14.48
N GLY A 414 4.17 6.83 14.12
CA GLY A 414 4.12 8.30 14.07
C GLY A 414 4.30 8.95 15.45
N VAL A 415 3.57 8.48 16.46
CA VAL A 415 3.63 9.00 17.85
C VAL A 415 5.03 8.80 18.47
N LEU A 416 5.63 7.62 18.31
CA LEU A 416 6.98 7.35 18.81
C LEU A 416 8.04 8.20 18.08
N SER A 417 7.86 8.43 16.78
CA SER A 417 8.71 9.34 16.01
C SER A 417 8.61 10.77 16.54
N ALA A 418 7.40 11.25 16.86
CA ALA A 418 7.16 12.55 17.47
C ALA A 418 7.80 12.67 18.87
N CYS A 419 7.68 11.63 19.73
CA CYS A 419 8.40 11.57 21.01
C CYS A 419 9.92 11.67 20.79
N GLY A 420 10.42 10.99 19.76
CA GLY A 420 11.82 11.06 19.31
C GLY A 420 12.26 12.46 18.89
N LEU A 421 11.38 13.29 18.34
CA LEU A 421 11.70 14.68 17.97
C LEU A 421 11.70 15.61 19.17
N LEU A 422 10.93 15.28 20.21
CA LEU A 422 10.79 16.06 21.43
C LEU A 422 11.75 15.60 22.54
N GLY A 423 12.49 14.52 22.33
CA GLY A 423 13.37 13.91 23.34
C GLY A 423 12.62 13.30 24.53
N ARG A 424 11.33 13.00 24.39
CA ARG A 424 10.45 12.50 25.47
C ARG A 424 10.58 10.98 25.63
N VAL A 425 11.68 10.54 26.23
CA VAL A 425 12.00 9.10 26.35
C VAL A 425 10.94 8.33 27.14
N ASP A 426 10.51 8.87 28.28
CA ASP A 426 9.58 8.18 29.18
C ASP A 426 8.19 8.02 28.54
N GLU A 427 7.69 9.06 27.86
CA GLU A 427 6.43 8.98 27.08
C GLU A 427 6.56 7.96 25.93
N GLY A 428 7.70 7.91 25.25
CA GLY A 428 7.94 6.92 24.19
C GLY A 428 7.82 5.48 24.70
N PHE A 429 8.41 5.17 25.86
CA PHE A 429 8.25 3.85 26.47
C PHE A 429 6.86 3.59 27.02
N TYR A 430 6.16 4.62 27.52
CA TYR A 430 4.76 4.51 27.93
C TYR A 430 3.88 4.08 26.75
N TYR A 431 3.99 4.75 25.60
CA TYR A 431 3.21 4.40 24.41
C TYR A 431 3.52 2.97 23.94
N LEU A 432 4.80 2.60 23.84
CA LEU A 432 5.24 1.29 23.37
C LEU A 432 4.76 0.13 24.27
N ASN A 433 4.92 0.27 25.59
CA ASN A 433 4.72 -0.84 26.52
C ASN A 433 3.32 -0.90 27.13
N HIS A 434 2.64 0.24 27.25
CA HIS A 434 1.32 0.34 27.89
C HIS A 434 0.23 0.55 26.84
N MET A 435 0.25 1.69 26.16
CA MET A 435 -0.88 2.10 25.32
C MET A 435 -1.10 1.19 24.11
N MET A 436 -0.03 0.72 23.47
CA MET A 436 -0.14 -0.27 22.38
C MET A 436 -0.82 -1.57 22.85
N ARG A 437 -0.48 -2.05 24.05
CA ARG A 437 -1.10 -3.26 24.62
C ARG A 437 -2.57 -3.06 24.96
N GLU A 438 -2.93 -1.90 25.50
CA GLU A 438 -4.35 -1.54 25.75
C GLU A 438 -5.17 -1.50 24.46
N CYS A 439 -4.56 -1.07 23.35
CA CYS A 439 -5.18 -1.10 22.03
C CYS A 439 -5.13 -2.48 21.35
N GLY A 440 -4.53 -3.50 21.98
CA GLY A 440 -4.38 -4.84 21.40
C GLY A 440 -3.39 -4.90 20.21
N ILE A 441 -2.41 -3.98 20.18
CA ILE A 441 -1.40 -3.88 19.12
C ILE A 441 -0.06 -4.39 19.65
N GLU A 442 0.52 -5.36 18.96
CA GLU A 442 1.86 -5.85 19.26
C GLU A 442 2.93 -4.95 18.63
N PRO A 443 3.95 -4.52 19.39
CA PRO A 443 5.06 -3.74 18.83
C PRO A 443 5.93 -4.58 17.89
N GLY A 444 6.14 -4.06 16.68
CA GLY A 444 7.06 -4.65 15.69
C GLY A 444 8.32 -3.80 15.44
N LEU A 445 9.06 -4.16 14.40
CA LEU A 445 10.40 -3.63 14.10
C LEU A 445 10.42 -2.10 13.92
N GLU A 446 9.41 -1.53 13.30
CA GLU A 446 9.30 -0.09 13.03
C GLU A 446 9.19 0.70 14.33
N HIS A 447 8.38 0.21 15.29
CA HIS A 447 8.22 0.82 16.61
C HIS A 447 9.52 0.80 17.40
N TYR A 448 10.20 -0.35 17.39
CA TYR A 448 11.48 -0.51 18.07
C TYR A 448 12.58 0.35 17.44
N THR A 449 12.56 0.53 16.12
CA THR A 449 13.47 1.44 15.42
C THR A 449 13.25 2.89 15.86
N CYS A 450 11.99 3.33 16.05
CA CYS A 450 11.69 4.65 16.63
C CYS A 450 12.28 4.81 18.04
N ILE A 451 12.21 3.78 18.89
CA ILE A 451 12.78 3.79 20.25
C ILE A 451 14.32 3.87 20.21
N VAL A 452 14.97 3.12 19.33
CA VAL A 452 16.43 3.21 19.12
C VAL A 452 16.81 4.63 18.68
N GLY A 453 16.03 5.24 17.77
CA GLY A 453 16.21 6.63 17.36
C GLY A 453 16.01 7.64 18.50
N LEU A 454 14.98 7.45 19.33
CA LEU A 454 14.66 8.26 20.50
C LEU A 454 15.79 8.22 21.54
N LEU A 455 16.25 7.02 21.92
CA LEU A 455 17.39 6.84 22.83
C LEU A 455 18.69 7.41 22.25
N GLY A 456 18.89 7.19 20.94
CA GLY A 456 20.01 7.71 20.18
C GLY A 456 20.12 9.23 20.30
N ARG A 457 19.04 9.96 19.97
CA ARG A 457 19.00 11.43 20.07
C ARG A 457 19.06 11.92 21.52
N ALA A 458 18.56 11.15 22.48
CA ALA A 458 18.65 11.46 23.91
C ALA A 458 20.05 11.20 24.50
N ARG A 459 21.04 10.83 23.67
CA ARG A 459 22.41 10.48 24.09
C ARG A 459 22.49 9.27 25.05
N ARG A 460 21.43 8.45 25.11
CA ARG A 460 21.35 7.23 25.94
C ARG A 460 21.81 6.00 25.13
N LEU A 461 23.04 6.07 24.59
CA LEU A 461 23.55 5.08 23.63
C LEU A 461 23.73 3.68 24.21
N ASP A 462 24.13 3.56 25.47
CA ASP A 462 24.30 2.26 26.13
C ASP A 462 22.94 1.57 26.32
N GLU A 463 21.90 2.34 26.63
CA GLU A 463 20.53 1.83 26.70
C GLU A 463 20.00 1.42 25.32
N ALA A 464 20.34 2.17 24.27
CA ALA A 464 20.00 1.78 22.89
C ALA A 464 20.68 0.46 22.48
N GLU A 465 21.95 0.26 22.83
CA GLU A 465 22.65 -1.01 22.60
C GLU A 465 21.98 -2.16 23.39
N ASN A 466 21.70 -1.95 24.67
CA ASN A 466 21.03 -2.95 25.51
C ASN A 466 19.62 -3.28 25.00
N PHE A 467 18.88 -2.28 24.50
CA PHE A 467 17.56 -2.47 23.92
C PHE A 467 17.59 -3.36 22.68
N ILE A 468 18.55 -3.14 21.78
CA ILE A 468 18.72 -3.98 20.59
C ILE A 468 19.11 -5.42 20.97
N ARG A 469 20.01 -5.59 21.94
CA ARG A 469 20.47 -6.91 22.39
C ARG A 469 19.41 -7.72 23.15
N SER A 470 18.55 -7.05 23.91
CA SER A 470 17.55 -7.70 24.77
C SER A 470 16.29 -8.15 24.03
N ASN A 471 16.00 -7.57 22.86
CA ASN A 471 14.84 -7.94 22.06
C ASN A 471 15.23 -8.93 20.94
N PRO A 472 14.73 -10.18 20.97
CA PRO A 472 15.09 -11.22 20.01
C PRO A 472 14.29 -11.09 18.71
N ILE A 473 14.43 -9.96 18.03
CA ILE A 473 13.85 -9.71 16.70
C ILE A 473 14.94 -9.68 15.64
N ARG A 474 14.54 -9.92 14.38
CA ARG A 474 15.44 -9.73 13.25
C ARG A 474 15.53 -8.23 12.93
N TRP A 475 16.54 -7.58 13.50
CA TRP A 475 16.86 -6.18 13.21
C TRP A 475 17.33 -5.99 11.77
N ASP A 476 16.87 -4.93 11.14
CA ASP A 476 17.22 -4.56 9.77
C ASP A 476 18.38 -3.56 9.72
N VAL A 477 18.80 -3.22 8.48
CA VAL A 477 19.85 -2.24 8.23
C VAL A 477 19.47 -0.85 8.75
N ILE A 478 18.18 -0.50 8.73
CA ILE A 478 17.70 0.83 9.11
C ILE A 478 17.93 1.06 10.60
N ALA A 479 17.49 0.13 11.46
CA ALA A 479 17.64 0.25 12.92
C ALA A 479 19.11 0.39 13.35
N TRP A 480 19.99 -0.45 12.81
CA TRP A 480 21.42 -0.38 13.09
C TRP A 480 22.04 0.92 12.56
N ARG A 481 21.63 1.40 11.38
CA ARG A 481 22.11 2.67 10.81
C ARG A 481 21.63 3.87 11.62
N THR A 482 20.43 3.82 12.21
CA THR A 482 19.94 4.82 13.15
C THR A 482 20.85 4.92 14.37
N LEU A 483 21.22 3.79 14.98
CA LEU A 483 22.17 3.77 16.11
C LEU A 483 23.57 4.22 15.69
N LEU A 484 24.05 3.81 14.51
CA LEU A 484 25.34 4.21 13.96
C LEU A 484 25.43 5.73 13.79
N ASN A 485 24.37 6.34 13.26
CA ASN A 485 24.28 7.79 13.11
C ASN A 485 24.28 8.50 14.47
N ALA A 486 23.56 7.98 15.46
CA ALA A 486 23.60 8.52 16.82
C ALA A 486 25.01 8.44 17.44
N CYS A 487 25.74 7.35 17.19
CA CYS A 487 27.14 7.22 17.61
C CYS A 487 28.06 8.27 16.95
N LEU A 488 27.86 8.55 15.66
CA LEU A 488 28.60 9.60 14.95
C LEU A 488 28.30 11.00 15.50
N VAL A 489 27.03 11.30 15.80
CA VAL A 489 26.60 12.59 16.34
C VAL A 489 27.16 12.81 17.74
N HIS A 490 27.06 11.80 18.62
CA HIS A 490 27.51 11.89 20.01
C HIS A 490 28.97 11.45 20.23
N GLN A 491 29.73 11.22 19.15
CA GLN A 491 31.15 10.89 19.15
C GLN A 491 31.53 9.61 19.92
N ASN A 492 30.61 8.63 20.01
CA ASN A 492 30.88 7.32 20.59
C ASN A 492 31.44 6.36 19.51
N TYR A 493 32.72 6.54 19.17
CA TYR A 493 33.37 5.78 18.11
C TYR A 493 33.59 4.30 18.46
N GLY A 494 33.59 3.94 19.75
CA GLY A 494 33.74 2.56 20.21
C GLY A 494 32.51 1.72 19.86
N LEU A 495 31.33 2.19 20.25
CA LEU A 495 30.06 1.57 19.87
C LEU A 495 29.82 1.66 18.36
N GLY A 496 30.11 2.82 17.76
CA GLY A 496 29.96 3.03 16.32
C GLY A 496 30.74 2.02 15.47
N LYS A 497 31.96 1.64 15.88
CA LYS A 497 32.73 0.59 15.19
C LYS A 497 32.03 -0.78 15.27
N LYS A 498 31.59 -1.19 16.47
CA LYS A 498 30.90 -2.47 16.66
C LYS A 498 29.64 -2.58 15.79
N VAL A 499 28.83 -1.52 15.77
CA VAL A 499 27.60 -1.44 14.98
C VAL A 499 27.91 -1.51 13.48
N ALA A 500 28.95 -0.80 13.03
CA ALA A 500 29.35 -0.83 11.63
C ALA A 500 29.84 -2.21 11.17
N ASP A 501 30.60 -2.92 12.02
CA ASP A 501 31.05 -4.29 11.73
C ASP A 501 29.86 -5.25 11.57
N ILE A 502 28.81 -5.11 12.41
CA ILE A 502 27.55 -5.87 12.28
C ILE A 502 26.84 -5.53 10.96
N LEU A 503 26.72 -4.24 10.62
CA LEU A 503 26.08 -3.78 9.39
C LEU A 503 26.77 -4.33 8.14
N LEU A 504 28.10 -4.37 8.11
CA LEU A 504 28.85 -4.92 6.98
C LEU A 504 28.76 -6.44 6.87
N GLN A 505 28.42 -7.15 7.95
CA GLN A 505 28.09 -8.58 7.89
C GLN A 505 26.69 -8.81 7.30
N ILE A 506 25.72 -7.96 7.65
CA ILE A 506 24.34 -8.05 7.15
C ILE A 506 24.25 -7.60 5.68
N SER A 507 24.86 -6.46 5.35
CA SER A 507 24.86 -5.86 4.02
C SER A 507 26.26 -5.35 3.64
N PRO A 508 27.08 -6.20 3.00
CA PRO A 508 28.46 -5.85 2.65
C PRO A 508 28.58 -4.65 1.71
N ASN A 509 27.56 -4.37 0.89
CA ASN A 509 27.61 -3.32 -0.13
C ASN A 509 26.86 -2.04 0.26
N ASP A 510 26.48 -1.87 1.53
CA ASP A 510 25.79 -0.65 1.95
C ASP A 510 26.72 0.58 1.91
N SER A 511 26.43 1.48 0.97
CA SER A 511 27.14 2.75 0.80
C SER A 511 27.04 3.64 2.04
N GLY A 512 25.88 3.64 2.69
CA GLY A 512 25.62 4.47 3.86
C GLY A 512 26.50 4.14 5.06
N THR A 513 26.63 2.86 5.37
CA THR A 513 27.50 2.36 6.44
C THR A 513 28.96 2.74 6.18
N CYS A 514 29.45 2.53 4.96
CA CYS A 514 30.82 2.91 4.59
C CYS A 514 31.07 4.42 4.75
N ILE A 515 30.12 5.26 4.33
CA ILE A 515 30.22 6.72 4.47
C ILE A 515 30.22 7.12 5.95
N LEU A 516 29.31 6.57 6.78
CA LEU A 516 29.26 6.85 8.21
C LEU A 516 30.54 6.40 8.94
N MET A 517 31.09 5.23 8.60
CA MET A 517 32.39 4.77 9.09
C MET A 517 33.53 5.70 8.73
N SER A 518 33.64 6.05 7.44
CA SER A 518 34.64 7.00 6.96
C SER A 518 34.53 8.32 7.74
N ASN A 519 33.31 8.81 7.94
CA ASN A 519 33.08 10.07 8.66
C ASN A 519 33.47 9.97 10.14
N MET A 520 33.19 8.85 10.81
CA MET A 520 33.63 8.62 12.18
C MET A 520 35.16 8.55 12.30
N HIS A 521 35.84 7.88 11.38
CA HIS A 521 37.30 7.82 11.37
C HIS A 521 37.93 9.20 11.11
N ALA A 522 37.34 9.98 10.20
CA ALA A 522 37.78 11.35 9.94
C ALA A 522 37.59 12.26 11.16
N LYS A 523 36.41 12.22 11.83
CA LYS A 523 36.20 12.98 13.08
C LYS A 523 37.13 12.55 14.22
N ALA A 524 37.52 11.28 14.25
CA ALA A 524 38.52 10.75 15.18
C ALA A 524 39.98 11.01 14.74
N LYS A 525 40.21 11.75 13.65
CA LYS A 525 41.54 12.05 13.07
C LYS A 525 42.38 10.80 12.71
N ARG A 526 41.73 9.70 12.35
CA ARG A 526 42.35 8.41 11.95
C ARG A 526 42.31 8.24 10.43
N TRP A 527 43.17 8.98 9.72
CA TRP A 527 43.20 9.03 8.25
C TRP A 527 43.67 7.73 7.57
N ASP A 528 44.46 6.94 8.28
CA ASP A 528 44.82 5.56 7.92
C ASP A 528 43.55 4.71 7.73
N LYS A 529 42.63 4.77 8.69
CA LYS A 529 41.36 4.05 8.64
C LYS A 529 40.38 4.62 7.61
N VAL A 530 40.37 5.94 7.40
CA VAL A 530 39.59 6.54 6.29
C VAL A 530 40.07 5.99 4.94
N SER A 531 41.38 5.84 4.77
CA SER A 531 41.98 5.29 3.55
C SER A 531 41.63 3.82 3.35
N GLU A 532 41.61 3.02 4.42
CA GLU A 532 41.14 1.63 4.42
C GLU A 532 39.66 1.54 3.97
N VAL A 533 38.77 2.36 4.55
CA VAL A 533 37.34 2.37 4.17
C VAL A 533 37.15 2.81 2.71
N ARG A 534 37.89 3.82 2.24
CA ARG A 534 37.85 4.24 0.82
C ARG A 534 38.38 3.16 -0.13
N LYS A 535 39.38 2.38 0.29
CA LYS A 535 39.87 1.21 -0.47
C LYS A 535 38.78 0.14 -0.56
N LEU A 536 38.12 -0.17 0.56
CA LEU A 536 36.99 -1.11 0.60
C LEU A 536 35.85 -0.66 -0.33
N MET A 537 35.51 0.63 -0.33
CA MET A 537 34.48 1.17 -1.23
C MET A 537 34.85 0.97 -2.71
N ARG A 538 36.12 1.17 -3.10
CA ARG A 538 36.59 0.91 -4.47
C ARG A 538 36.53 -0.57 -4.83
N GLU A 539 36.98 -1.45 -3.95
CA GLU A 539 36.96 -2.90 -4.17
C GLU A 539 35.54 -3.44 -4.33
N ARG A 540 34.56 -2.84 -3.63
CA ARG A 540 33.15 -3.22 -3.70
C ARG A 540 32.33 -2.41 -4.73
N ASN A 541 32.97 -1.59 -5.55
CA ASN A 541 32.31 -0.68 -6.51
C ASN A 541 31.23 0.23 -5.89
N ILE A 542 31.39 0.58 -4.61
CA ILE A 542 30.47 1.46 -3.89
C ILE A 542 30.77 2.90 -4.30
N LYS A 543 29.78 3.56 -4.93
CA LYS A 543 29.87 4.98 -5.31
C LYS A 543 29.23 5.88 -4.25
N LYS A 544 29.88 6.99 -3.95
CA LYS A 544 29.31 8.08 -3.15
C LYS A 544 28.40 8.92 -4.05
N GLU A 545 27.16 9.12 -3.65
CA GLU A 545 26.25 10.01 -4.35
C GLU A 545 26.67 11.47 -4.15
N PRO A 546 26.72 12.30 -5.22
CA PRO A 546 27.00 13.72 -5.09
C PRO A 546 25.84 14.44 -4.39
N GLY A 547 26.15 15.47 -3.62
CA GLY A 547 25.13 16.33 -3.01
C GLY A 547 24.54 17.28 -4.05
N LEU A 548 23.23 17.18 -4.25
CA LEU A 548 22.45 17.92 -5.23
C LEU A 548 21.32 18.64 -4.52
N SER A 549 21.15 19.94 -4.79
CA SER A 549 19.98 20.69 -4.33
C SER A 549 19.23 21.25 -5.51
N TRP A 550 17.91 21.32 -5.44
CA TRP A 550 17.09 21.91 -6.50
C TRP A 550 15.95 22.75 -5.95
N THR A 551 15.48 23.68 -6.78
CA THR A 551 14.33 24.54 -6.50
C THR A 551 13.47 24.65 -7.75
N GLU A 552 12.15 24.69 -7.57
CA GLU A 552 11.17 24.89 -8.65
C GLU A 552 10.73 26.35 -8.64
N ILE A 553 10.97 27.07 -9.74
CA ILE A 553 10.59 28.48 -9.89
C ILE A 553 9.89 28.62 -11.23
N ARG A 554 8.63 29.10 -11.22
CA ARG A 554 7.82 29.29 -12.43
C ARG A 554 7.65 28.02 -13.28
N ASN A 555 7.51 26.86 -12.63
CA ASN A 555 7.43 25.51 -13.23
C ASN A 555 8.72 25.00 -13.90
N ASP A 556 9.85 25.70 -13.71
CA ASP A 556 11.16 25.22 -14.14
C ASP A 556 11.97 24.71 -12.93
N THR A 557 12.56 23.53 -13.05
CA THR A 557 13.40 22.93 -12.02
C THR A 557 14.86 23.30 -12.25
N HIS A 558 15.46 24.00 -11.27
CA HIS A 558 16.86 24.41 -11.30
C HIS A 558 17.69 23.56 -10.33
N VAL A 559 18.70 22.87 -10.85
CA VAL A 559 19.55 21.93 -10.09
C VAL A 559 20.94 22.52 -9.87
N PHE A 560 21.45 22.37 -8.64
CA PHE A 560 22.72 22.91 -8.18
C PHE A 560 23.61 21.83 -7.58
N VAL A 561 24.90 21.90 -7.91
CA VAL A 561 25.98 21.04 -7.41
C VAL A 561 27.14 21.95 -7.01
N ALA A 562 27.82 21.68 -5.90
CA ALA A 562 28.82 22.60 -5.33
C ALA A 562 29.96 22.95 -6.31
N ASP A 563 30.41 21.96 -7.08
CA ASP A 563 31.55 22.08 -8.00
C ASP A 563 31.15 22.30 -9.47
N ASP A 564 29.85 22.46 -9.76
CA ASP A 564 29.37 22.58 -11.13
C ASP A 564 29.05 24.04 -11.49
N ASN A 565 29.55 24.49 -12.64
CA ASN A 565 29.27 25.81 -13.22
C ASN A 565 28.31 25.74 -14.41
N LYS A 566 27.63 24.60 -14.63
CA LYS A 566 26.66 24.41 -15.73
C LYS A 566 25.46 25.35 -15.69
N HIS A 567 25.12 25.94 -14.55
CA HIS A 567 24.02 26.89 -14.48
C HIS A 567 24.38 28.18 -15.24
N VAL A 568 23.49 28.64 -16.11
CA VAL A 568 23.69 29.83 -16.97
C VAL A 568 24.05 31.07 -16.15
N GLU A 569 23.47 31.19 -14.95
CA GLU A 569 23.68 32.31 -14.02
C GLU A 569 24.65 31.98 -12.85
N SER A 570 25.55 31.00 -13.03
CA SER A 570 26.44 30.52 -11.94
C SER A 570 27.30 31.63 -11.31
N VAL A 571 27.77 32.60 -12.11
CA VAL A 571 28.57 33.74 -11.64
C VAL A 571 27.76 34.62 -10.68
N GLN A 572 26.56 35.05 -11.09
CA GLN A 572 25.71 35.92 -10.27
C GLN A 572 25.28 35.22 -8.97
N ILE A 573 25.03 33.91 -9.04
CA ILE A 573 24.67 33.10 -7.86
C ILE A 573 25.82 33.06 -6.86
N ARG A 574 27.05 32.78 -7.32
CA ARG A 574 28.24 32.74 -6.45
C ARG A 574 28.52 34.11 -5.81
N GLU A 575 28.36 35.21 -6.56
CA GLU A 575 28.46 36.57 -6.02
C GLU A 575 27.40 36.82 -4.93
N LYS A 576 26.15 36.40 -5.18
CA LYS A 576 25.07 36.51 -4.20
C LYS A 576 25.35 35.70 -2.94
N VAL A 577 25.86 34.48 -3.06
CA VAL A 577 26.28 33.65 -1.91
C VAL A 577 27.36 34.37 -1.11
N LYS A 578 28.40 34.89 -1.77
CA LYS A 578 29.50 35.60 -1.10
C LYS A 578 28.99 36.82 -0.31
N LYS A 579 28.08 37.60 -0.90
CA LYS A 579 27.42 38.73 -0.23
C LYS A 579 26.59 38.27 0.98
N LEU A 580 25.76 37.24 0.80
CA LEU A 580 24.92 36.70 1.88
C LEU A 580 25.77 36.19 3.06
N LEU A 581 26.85 35.44 2.77
CA LEU A 581 27.75 34.92 3.79
C LEU A 581 28.45 36.04 4.57
N ALA A 582 28.85 37.13 3.90
CA ALA A 582 29.41 38.30 4.56
C ALA A 582 28.39 38.99 5.50
N GLU A 583 27.13 39.15 5.06
CA GLU A 583 26.06 39.76 5.84
C GLU A 583 25.69 38.91 7.06
N ILE A 584 25.51 37.59 6.92
CA ILE A 584 25.15 36.73 8.06
C ILE A 584 26.28 36.59 9.08
N ARG A 585 27.56 36.76 8.70
CA ARG A 585 28.68 36.81 9.66
C ARG A 585 28.52 37.96 10.64
N THR A 586 28.04 39.11 10.17
CA THR A 586 27.75 40.26 11.06
C THR A 586 26.63 39.98 12.06
N LEU A 587 25.77 38.99 11.76
CA LEU A 587 24.70 38.53 12.65
C LEU A 587 25.14 37.42 13.63
N GLY A 588 26.41 36.98 13.56
CA GLY A 588 26.96 35.95 14.45
C GLY A 588 27.10 34.55 13.81
N TYR A 589 26.89 34.40 12.50
CA TYR A 589 27.21 33.15 11.81
C TYR A 589 28.71 32.91 11.78
N VAL A 590 29.13 31.72 12.24
CA VAL A 590 30.49 31.21 12.12
C VAL A 590 30.46 29.94 11.29
N PRO A 591 31.24 29.85 10.19
CA PRO A 591 31.33 28.62 9.39
C PRO A 591 31.75 27.43 10.26
N TYR A 592 31.01 26.33 10.16
CA TYR A 592 31.28 25.14 10.98
C TYR A 592 32.27 24.20 10.28
N ILE A 593 33.54 24.60 10.26
CA ILE A 593 34.66 23.93 9.55
C ILE A 593 34.82 22.45 9.94
N VAL A 594 34.41 22.07 11.15
CA VAL A 594 34.45 20.68 11.66
C VAL A 594 33.58 19.71 10.83
N THR A 595 32.59 20.21 10.08
CA THR A 595 31.81 19.36 9.16
C THR A 595 32.56 18.97 7.89
N GLU A 596 33.64 19.67 7.54
CA GLU A 596 34.45 19.37 6.36
C GLU A 596 35.57 18.38 6.70
N LEU A 597 35.34 17.12 6.32
CA LEU A 597 36.15 15.96 6.73
C LEU A 597 37.31 15.67 5.76
N HIS A 598 37.77 16.65 5.00
CA HIS A 598 38.94 16.53 4.13
C HIS A 598 40.21 16.96 4.87
N ASP A 599 41.33 16.35 4.49
CA ASP A 599 42.65 16.66 5.04
C ASP A 599 43.28 17.83 4.27
N VAL A 600 42.67 19.02 4.41
CA VAL A 600 43.07 20.27 3.77
C VAL A 600 43.06 21.43 4.77
N GLU A 601 43.69 22.54 4.40
CA GLU A 601 43.78 23.76 5.24
C GLU A 601 42.38 24.33 5.56
N GLU A 602 42.25 25.00 6.71
CA GLU A 602 40.96 25.52 7.19
C GLU A 602 40.35 26.55 6.23
N GLU A 603 41.16 27.37 5.56
CA GLU A 603 40.71 28.32 4.54
C GLU A 603 40.11 27.62 3.31
N GLN A 604 40.70 26.50 2.87
CA GLN A 604 40.17 25.71 1.76
C GLN A 604 38.86 25.01 2.13
N LYS A 605 38.73 24.56 3.39
CA LYS A 605 37.46 24.01 3.91
C LYS A 605 36.37 25.06 3.93
N GLU A 606 36.68 26.28 4.34
CA GLU A 606 35.72 27.37 4.39
C GLU A 606 35.24 27.79 2.99
N ASP A 607 36.12 27.77 1.99
CA ASP A 607 35.75 28.04 0.60
C ASP A 607 34.83 26.94 0.03
N TRP A 608 35.11 25.66 0.31
CA TRP A 608 34.24 24.55 -0.10
C TRP A 608 32.86 24.61 0.56
N LEU A 609 32.81 24.88 1.87
CA LEU A 609 31.57 25.05 2.62
C LEU A 609 30.72 26.20 2.10
N SER A 610 31.35 27.24 1.54
CA SER A 610 30.65 28.43 1.06
C SER A 610 29.75 28.12 -0.13
N TYR A 611 30.14 27.18 -1.00
CA TYR A 611 29.42 26.87 -2.24
C TYR A 611 28.67 25.54 -2.20
N HIS A 612 28.29 25.06 -1.02
CA HIS A 612 27.37 23.94 -0.91
C HIS A 612 26.08 24.17 -1.72
N SER A 613 25.59 23.10 -2.36
CA SER A 613 24.43 23.13 -3.27
C SER A 613 23.19 23.82 -2.67
N GLU A 614 23.00 23.70 -1.36
CA GLU A 614 21.90 24.28 -0.60
C GLU A 614 21.99 25.81 -0.61
N LYS A 615 23.18 26.36 -0.35
CA LYS A 615 23.43 27.81 -0.35
C LYS A 615 23.28 28.39 -1.75
N LEU A 616 23.75 27.67 -2.77
CA LEU A 616 23.57 28.04 -4.18
C LEU A 616 22.07 28.11 -4.54
N ALA A 617 21.30 27.08 -4.18
CA ALA A 617 19.86 27.03 -4.45
C ALA A 617 19.10 28.13 -3.72
N ILE A 618 19.41 28.39 -2.44
CA ILE A 618 18.80 29.47 -1.66
C ILE A 618 19.13 30.84 -2.26
N ALA A 619 20.40 31.08 -2.63
CA ALA A 619 20.81 32.33 -3.25
C ALA A 619 20.10 32.58 -4.58
N TYR A 620 19.99 31.54 -5.42
CA TYR A 620 19.22 31.62 -6.67
C TYR A 620 17.75 31.93 -6.41
N ALA A 621 17.11 31.23 -5.47
CA ALA A 621 15.72 31.47 -5.12
C ALA A 621 15.49 32.90 -4.60
N LEU A 622 16.39 33.44 -3.77
CA LEU A 622 16.34 34.84 -3.31
C LEU A 622 16.41 35.84 -4.45
N MET A 623 17.12 35.54 -5.54
CA MET A 623 17.23 36.42 -6.70
C MET A 623 15.99 36.41 -7.58
N LYS A 624 15.26 35.28 -7.64
CA LYS A 624 14.20 35.05 -8.64
C LYS A 624 12.78 35.11 -8.09
N THR A 625 12.63 35.05 -6.76
CA THR A 625 11.32 35.04 -6.10
C THR A 625 11.03 36.39 -5.43
N PRO A 626 9.74 36.80 -5.32
CA PRO A 626 9.35 38.02 -4.62
C PRO A 626 9.82 38.05 -3.15
N PRO A 627 10.02 39.25 -2.56
CA PRO A 627 10.52 39.40 -1.19
C PRO A 627 9.71 38.69 -0.10
N ASP A 628 8.40 38.52 -0.28
CA ASP A 628 7.53 37.87 0.74
C ASP A 628 7.28 36.38 0.45
N ALA A 629 7.75 35.87 -0.70
CA ALA A 629 7.49 34.49 -1.10
C ALA A 629 8.38 33.51 -0.30
N PRO A 630 7.83 32.37 0.18
CA PRO A 630 8.65 31.35 0.82
C PRO A 630 9.64 30.71 -0.17
N ILE A 631 10.84 30.39 0.28
CA ILE A 631 11.83 29.61 -0.48
C ILE A 631 11.58 28.14 -0.24
N ARG A 632 11.61 27.32 -1.29
CA ARG A 632 11.61 25.86 -1.17
C ARG A 632 12.84 25.29 -1.87
N VAL A 633 13.63 24.52 -1.13
CA VAL A 633 14.81 23.82 -1.63
C VAL A 633 14.72 22.37 -1.24
N MET A 634 15.00 21.49 -2.19
CA MET A 634 15.06 20.05 -1.97
C MET A 634 16.51 19.59 -2.04
N LYS A 635 16.89 18.61 -1.22
CA LYS A 635 18.23 18.05 -1.11
C LYS A 635 18.16 16.52 -1.12
N ASN A 636 19.00 15.90 -1.95
CA ASN A 636 19.07 14.43 -2.07
C ASN A 636 19.87 13.73 -0.95
N LEU A 637 20.52 14.48 -0.06
CA LEU A 637 21.28 13.98 1.09
C LEU A 637 20.82 14.68 2.37
N ARG A 638 21.27 14.21 3.54
CA ARG A 638 21.04 14.93 4.80
C ARG A 638 21.72 16.30 4.72
N MET A 639 21.02 17.36 5.13
CA MET A 639 21.61 18.70 5.24
C MET A 639 22.80 18.65 6.21
N CYS A 640 23.87 19.43 5.99
CA CYS A 640 24.96 19.54 6.96
C CYS A 640 24.70 20.63 8.01
N ASP A 641 25.35 20.52 9.17
CA ASP A 641 25.19 21.47 10.28
C ASP A 641 25.52 22.92 9.88
N ASP A 642 26.53 23.11 9.01
CA ASP A 642 26.91 24.42 8.50
C ASP A 642 25.82 25.03 7.61
N CYS A 643 25.29 24.28 6.63
CA CYS A 643 24.18 24.73 5.79
C CYS A 643 22.93 25.01 6.62
N HIS A 644 22.64 24.18 7.62
CA HIS A 644 21.53 24.39 8.54
C HIS A 644 21.69 25.70 9.32
N SER A 645 22.87 25.92 9.92
CA SER A 645 23.21 27.16 10.62
C SER A 645 23.13 28.38 9.73
N ALA A 646 23.78 28.34 8.55
CA ALA A 646 23.73 29.43 7.57
C ALA A 646 22.30 29.78 7.17
N THR A 647 21.45 28.76 6.93
CA THR A 647 20.05 28.97 6.52
C THR A 647 19.22 29.65 7.62
N LYS A 648 19.47 29.35 8.91
CA LYS A 648 18.86 30.10 10.03
C LYS A 648 19.19 31.59 9.91
N TYR A 649 20.46 31.94 9.82
CA TYR A 649 20.84 33.36 9.72
C TYR A 649 20.35 34.03 8.44
N ILE A 650 20.31 33.31 7.30
CA ILE A 650 19.74 33.84 6.06
C ILE A 650 18.24 34.11 6.23
N SER A 651 17.48 33.23 6.89
CA SER A 651 16.05 33.46 7.16
C SER A 651 15.83 34.73 8.00
N LYS A 652 16.67 34.95 9.02
CA LYS A 652 16.64 36.15 9.86
C LYS A 652 17.03 37.42 9.11
N LEU A 653 18.08 37.35 8.30
CA LEU A 653 18.59 38.46 7.50
C LEU A 653 17.57 38.92 6.45
N THR A 654 16.91 37.95 5.80
CA THR A 654 16.00 38.22 4.68
C THR A 654 14.55 38.37 5.09
N ASN A 655 14.22 38.11 6.36
CA ASN A 655 12.86 38.05 6.90
C ASN A 655 11.94 37.13 6.08
N ARG A 656 12.47 36.00 5.61
CA ARG A 656 11.74 35.03 4.78
C ARG A 656 11.65 33.67 5.43
N THR A 657 10.54 32.99 5.17
CA THR A 657 10.43 31.56 5.45
C THR A 657 11.21 30.78 4.39
N ILE A 658 12.17 29.96 4.83
CA ILE A 658 12.97 29.08 3.97
C ILE A 658 12.65 27.64 4.38
N ILE A 659 12.20 26.83 3.44
CA ILE A 659 11.82 25.45 3.64
C ILE A 659 12.83 24.58 2.91
N VAL A 660 13.55 23.75 3.65
CA VAL A 660 14.51 22.80 3.06
C VAL A 660 14.09 21.37 3.37
N ARG A 661 13.82 20.57 2.34
CA ARG A 661 13.60 19.12 2.48
C ARG A 661 14.93 18.40 2.28
N ASP A 662 15.34 17.63 3.27
CA ASP A 662 16.40 16.64 3.11
C ASP A 662 15.83 15.22 3.05
N VAL A 663 16.70 14.20 2.97
CA VAL A 663 16.27 12.79 2.91
C VAL A 663 15.45 12.33 4.11
N ASN A 664 15.60 12.99 5.26
CA ASN A 664 14.99 12.57 6.52
C ASN A 664 13.75 13.39 6.89
N ARG A 665 13.71 14.70 6.57
CA ARG A 665 12.66 15.63 7.02
C ARG A 665 12.67 16.96 6.26
N PHE A 666 11.67 17.79 6.57
CA PHE A 666 11.70 19.22 6.30
C PHE A 666 12.26 20.01 7.49
N HIS A 667 12.96 21.07 7.13
CA HIS A 667 13.44 22.12 8.02
C HIS A 667 12.73 23.41 7.63
N HIS A 668 11.95 23.97 8.56
CA HIS A 668 11.28 25.26 8.36
C HIS A 668 12.05 26.33 9.09
N PHE A 669 12.76 27.16 8.34
CA PHE A 669 13.56 28.25 8.86
C PHE A 669 12.76 29.55 8.83
N ARG A 670 12.57 30.15 10.00
CA ARG A 670 11.86 31.42 10.17
C ARG A 670 12.49 32.22 11.31
N ASP A 671 12.79 33.48 11.07
CA ASP A 671 13.33 34.42 12.06
C ASP A 671 14.59 33.92 12.81
N GLY A 672 15.40 33.09 12.15
CA GLY A 672 16.61 32.51 12.75
C GLY A 672 16.40 31.21 13.51
N PHE A 673 15.18 30.68 13.56
CA PHE A 673 14.85 29.40 14.18
C PHE A 673 14.54 28.36 13.12
N CYS A 674 14.74 27.08 13.45
CA CYS A 674 14.32 25.94 12.63
C CYS A 674 13.27 25.13 13.39
N SER A 675 12.27 24.58 12.68
CA SER A 675 11.27 23.67 13.26
C SER A 675 11.87 22.47 13.99
N CYS A 676 13.10 22.06 13.67
CA CYS A 676 13.77 20.96 14.35
C CYS A 676 14.38 21.32 15.71
N THR A 677 14.34 22.59 16.12
CA THR A 677 14.91 23.07 17.41
C THR A 677 16.39 22.74 17.63
N ASP A 678 17.16 22.59 16.54
CA ASP A 678 18.55 22.10 16.55
C ASP A 678 18.72 20.69 17.15
N TYR A 679 17.62 19.92 17.25
CA TYR A 679 17.56 18.54 17.74
C TYR A 679 17.12 17.59 16.61
N TRP A 680 18.05 17.16 15.75
CA TRP A 680 17.72 16.42 14.52
C TRP A 680 18.58 15.23 14.13
#